data_AF-A0A2V7PJU8-F1
#
_entry.id   AF-A0A2V7PJU8-F1
#
_cell.length_a   1.000
_cell.length_b   1.000
_cell.length_c   1.000
_cell.angle_alpha   90.00
_cell.angle_beta   90.00
_cell.angle_gamma   90.00
#
_symmetry.space_group_name_H-M   'P 1'
#
loop_
_entity.id
_entity.type
_entity.pdbx_description
1 polymer ?
#
loop_
_entity_poly.entity_id
_entity_poly.type
_entity_poly.pdbx_seq_one_letter_code
_entity_poly.pdbx_strand_id
1 'polypeptide(L)'
;MRRLLLLLLLSACQPSARRVLLLDLALTEPALLNSTAQPWHDEGYRIEYRRFYPHLARSDLSRYRVLMFLLGREPEAPSDALTAGDLALLTEWVHKGGVVVLGYDADGEGYLDRWTANRWLEFVGAGISIGDRLLEDTVVRATTTTGRPQPWAEARTLGDEPLGSVFDAFPLERNDVLATRDSAQLLAMTSPHAFVRAPRTPAARGRAGVVAAVRIGTGLVVVASRHALGAVGPQFRSTTAPVQQLDALTQTRAFLVALARWTRRPAEWAHVPPAGRGMPLTLAQAPVPVEPLPPALTPPVAVDTIALPLGHDATLARVAGAPDWMRQQGMRVLWASLFATRDGRRAARSTASLDSLVALLDAGGFNLLAGDAGPESTDSLHTYWEERLAVRRVWADAVKRLQPTSVAWIPVLDLDKARHAAADSSRGARGEPLAAPCALDSMLWTDGLATAYAALGRLAAEQRTLVIALGLDVGERSYSMGQEFCDAAWRRGLIALTLTGAAGRHLDSLPYAARYPTLRDAGLLPRYYRALEDEVAARATVLRDRVLKQRRDVYFAFRLAQPPADWFSLGLLRGFGLPDRPLLVLTPELQTRDLFAFHRGRGLNVAHAVSLVPQSLRSRDWSGVRQVVFGESDGFWVPAGDATPAAGGKRLPADSLGRLLRRLQR
;
A
#
# COMPACT_ATOMS: atom_id res chain seq x y z
N MET A 1 -10.54 25.67 36.99
CA MET A 1 -10.66 24.20 37.15
C MET A 1 -12.04 23.63 36.79
N ARG A 2 -13.18 24.13 37.33
CA ARG A 2 -14.53 23.60 37.02
C ARG A 2 -14.92 23.59 35.52
N ARG A 3 -14.56 24.62 34.75
CA ARG A 3 -14.81 24.67 33.29
C ARG A 3 -13.96 23.67 32.49
N LEU A 4 -12.72 23.42 32.91
CA LEU A 4 -11.86 22.41 32.29
C LEU A 4 -12.35 20.98 32.58
N LEU A 5 -12.82 20.74 33.81
CA LEU A 5 -13.42 19.46 34.21
C LEU A 5 -14.73 19.16 33.45
N LEU A 6 -15.56 20.19 33.22
CA LEU A 6 -16.81 20.06 32.44
C LEU A 6 -16.54 19.78 30.95
N LEU A 7 -15.53 20.42 30.36
CA LEU A 7 -15.09 20.14 28.98
C LEU A 7 -14.53 18.70 28.86
N LEU A 8 -13.76 18.23 29.85
CA LEU A 8 -13.26 16.85 29.91
C LEU A 8 -14.40 15.83 30.06
N LEU A 9 -15.41 16.11 30.88
CA LEU A 9 -16.60 15.25 31.05
C LEU A 9 -17.49 15.21 29.79
N LEU A 10 -17.64 16.33 29.07
CA LEU A 10 -18.37 16.37 27.80
C LEU A 10 -17.64 15.66 26.66
N SER A 11 -16.30 15.69 26.64
CA SER A 11 -15.51 14.88 25.70
C SER A 11 -15.53 13.37 26.01
N ALA A 12 -15.79 12.99 27.26
CA ALA A 12 -15.91 11.59 27.69
C ALA A 12 -17.32 10.99 27.43
N CYS A 13 -18.35 11.82 27.23
CA CYS A 13 -19.72 11.41 26.94
C CYS A 13 -20.13 11.75 25.50
N GLN A 14 -19.37 11.29 24.50
CA GLN A 14 -19.95 11.21 23.15
C GLN A 14 -20.93 10.04 23.11
N PRO A 15 -22.16 10.23 22.57
CA PRO A 15 -23.11 9.14 22.44
C PRO A 15 -22.52 8.06 21.52
N SER A 16 -22.73 6.78 21.85
CA SER A 16 -22.29 5.62 21.06
C SER A 16 -22.67 5.74 19.57
N ALA A 17 -23.75 6.47 19.28
CA ALA A 17 -24.21 6.85 17.95
C ALA A 17 -23.14 7.49 17.04
N ARG A 18 -22.07 8.08 17.59
CA ARG A 18 -20.99 8.72 16.82
C ARG A 18 -19.65 7.97 16.88
N ARG A 19 -19.63 6.74 17.38
CA ARG A 19 -18.41 5.93 17.45
C ARG A 19 -18.37 4.92 16.32
N VAL A 20 -17.25 4.89 15.61
CA VAL A 20 -16.94 3.94 14.54
C VAL A 20 -15.82 3.02 15.03
N LEU A 21 -16.03 1.72 14.94
CA LEU A 21 -14.95 0.74 15.03
C LEU A 21 -14.45 0.46 13.61
N LEU A 22 -13.17 0.65 13.36
CA LEU A 22 -12.52 0.22 12.13
C LEU A 22 -11.76 -1.08 12.42
N LEU A 23 -12.06 -2.13 11.68
CA LEU A 23 -11.34 -3.40 11.64
C LEU A 23 -10.80 -3.60 10.23
N ASP A 24 -9.57 -4.10 10.13
CA ASP A 24 -8.92 -4.37 8.86
C ASP A 24 -8.13 -5.67 8.93
N LEU A 25 -8.61 -6.68 8.20
CA LEU A 25 -7.99 -8.01 8.17
C LEU A 25 -6.59 -7.99 7.53
N ALA A 26 -6.28 -6.98 6.69
CA ALA A 26 -4.94 -6.79 6.12
C ALA A 26 -3.95 -6.12 7.11
N LEU A 27 -4.39 -5.75 8.31
CA LEU A 27 -3.57 -5.14 9.37
C LEU A 27 -2.80 -3.89 8.88
N THR A 28 -3.43 -3.08 8.03
CA THR A 28 -2.81 -1.90 7.38
C THR A 28 -2.20 -0.94 8.40
N GLU A 29 -1.13 -0.25 8.01
CA GLU A 29 -0.52 0.78 8.84
C GLU A 29 -1.52 1.94 9.07
N PRO A 30 -1.72 2.39 10.32
CA PRO A 30 -2.73 3.39 10.66
C PRO A 30 -2.73 4.66 9.79
N ALA A 31 -1.57 5.18 9.39
CA ALA A 31 -1.47 6.41 8.59
C ALA A 31 -1.97 6.21 7.15
N LEU A 32 -1.91 4.99 6.61
CA LEU A 32 -2.54 4.66 5.32
C LEU A 32 -4.07 4.57 5.40
N LEU A 33 -4.65 4.45 6.61
CA LEU A 33 -6.10 4.43 6.80
C LEU A 33 -6.69 5.82 7.06
N ASN A 34 -5.85 6.87 7.08
CA ASN A 34 -6.32 8.25 7.25
C ASN A 34 -7.32 8.64 6.17
N SER A 35 -7.05 8.33 4.90
CA SER A 35 -7.94 8.65 3.78
C SER A 35 -9.31 7.98 3.91
N THR A 36 -9.35 6.73 4.39
CA THR A 36 -10.57 5.98 4.68
C THR A 36 -11.34 6.57 5.87
N ALA A 37 -10.64 7.00 6.92
CA ALA A 37 -11.26 7.50 8.15
C ALA A 37 -11.71 8.97 8.05
N GLN A 38 -11.00 9.80 7.27
CA GLN A 38 -11.19 11.25 7.21
C GLN A 38 -12.63 11.66 6.87
N PRO A 39 -13.32 11.08 5.87
CA PRO A 39 -14.70 11.50 5.54
C PRO A 39 -15.69 11.31 6.69
N TRP A 40 -15.52 10.25 7.49
CA TRP A 40 -16.34 10.03 8.69
C TRP A 40 -15.93 10.96 9.83
N HIS A 41 -14.64 11.22 10.00
CA HIS A 41 -14.18 12.16 11.01
C HIS A 41 -14.73 13.57 10.76
N ASP A 42 -14.71 14.01 9.50
CA ASP A 42 -15.23 15.31 9.07
C ASP A 42 -16.74 15.46 9.38
N GLU A 43 -17.49 14.36 9.37
CA GLU A 43 -18.90 14.30 9.78
C GLU A 43 -19.13 14.15 11.29
N GLY A 44 -18.05 14.26 12.07
CA GLY A 44 -18.07 14.26 13.54
C GLY A 44 -18.14 12.88 14.18
N TYR A 45 -17.78 11.82 13.44
CA TYR A 45 -17.54 10.52 14.03
C TYR A 45 -16.20 10.48 14.76
N ARG A 46 -16.14 9.69 15.83
CA ARG A 46 -14.90 9.27 16.46
C ARG A 46 -14.56 7.86 15.97
N ILE A 47 -13.47 7.73 15.23
CA ILE A 47 -13.02 6.47 14.64
C ILE A 47 -11.94 5.87 15.52
N GLU A 48 -12.13 4.60 15.88
CA GLU A 48 -11.19 3.80 16.67
C GLU A 48 -10.79 2.57 15.86
N TYR A 49 -9.51 2.49 15.49
CA TYR A 49 -8.93 1.39 14.71
C TYR A 49 -8.30 0.34 15.62
N ARG A 50 -8.76 -0.91 15.54
CA ARG A 50 -8.15 -2.05 16.25
C ARG A 50 -7.34 -2.92 15.27
N ARG A 51 -6.04 -2.64 15.18
CA ARG A 51 -5.14 -3.26 14.19
C ARG A 51 -4.92 -4.75 14.42
N PHE A 52 -4.33 -5.13 15.56
CA PHE A 52 -3.76 -6.46 15.78
C PHE A 52 -4.71 -7.50 16.38
N TYR A 53 -6.01 -7.21 16.37
CA TYR A 53 -7.09 -8.15 16.66
C TYR A 53 -8.29 -7.72 15.80
N PRO A 54 -8.25 -8.00 14.49
CA PRO A 54 -9.23 -7.46 13.54
C PRO A 54 -10.56 -8.25 13.53
N HIS A 55 -10.93 -8.87 14.67
CA HIS A 55 -12.18 -9.61 14.86
C HIS A 55 -13.11 -8.92 15.83
N LEU A 56 -14.42 -9.12 15.67
CA LEU A 56 -15.44 -8.57 16.54
C LEU A 56 -15.46 -9.27 17.91
N ALA A 57 -15.67 -8.49 18.97
CA ALA A 57 -15.97 -8.98 20.30
C ALA A 57 -17.38 -8.55 20.73
N ARG A 58 -18.05 -9.31 21.61
CA ARG A 58 -19.41 -8.99 22.07
C ARG A 58 -19.52 -7.61 22.69
N SER A 59 -18.50 -7.17 23.42
CA SER A 59 -18.44 -5.83 24.03
C SER A 59 -18.50 -4.70 23.00
N ASP A 60 -18.07 -4.92 21.75
CA ASP A 60 -18.09 -3.90 20.70
C ASP A 60 -19.51 -3.46 20.36
N LEU A 61 -20.49 -4.37 20.40
CA LEU A 61 -21.91 -4.10 20.08
C LEU A 61 -22.53 -3.01 20.95
N SER A 62 -22.04 -2.83 22.18
CA SER A 62 -22.52 -1.81 23.12
C SER A 62 -21.80 -0.47 22.96
N ARG A 63 -20.59 -0.49 22.39
CA ARG A 63 -19.65 0.62 22.39
C ARG A 63 -19.72 1.44 21.10
N TYR A 64 -19.97 0.79 19.97
CA TYR A 64 -19.96 1.43 18.65
C TYR A 64 -21.31 1.29 17.96
N ARG A 65 -21.65 2.30 17.16
CA ARG A 65 -22.84 2.29 16.31
C ARG A 65 -22.53 1.84 14.89
N VAL A 66 -21.36 2.25 14.40
CA VAL A 66 -20.90 2.02 13.04
C VAL A 66 -19.69 1.10 13.09
N LEU A 67 -19.66 0.12 12.20
CA LEU A 67 -18.52 -0.76 11.96
C LEU A 67 -18.03 -0.52 10.54
N MET A 68 -16.75 -0.19 10.38
CA MET A 68 -16.04 -0.30 9.10
C MET A 68 -15.23 -1.58 9.14
N PHE A 69 -15.61 -2.57 8.34
CA PHE A 69 -14.91 -3.85 8.27
C PHE A 69 -14.25 -3.98 6.90
N LEU A 70 -12.94 -3.73 6.86
CA LEU A 70 -12.12 -3.91 5.67
C LEU A 70 -11.65 -5.36 5.61
N LEU A 71 -12.09 -6.06 4.56
CA LEU A 71 -11.81 -7.46 4.33
C LEU A 71 -10.35 -7.70 3.92
N GLY A 72 -9.91 -8.94 4.09
CA GLY A 72 -8.55 -9.38 3.85
C GLY A 72 -8.28 -9.71 2.39
N ARG A 73 -7.14 -10.37 2.20
CA ARG A 73 -6.52 -10.70 0.91
C ARG A 73 -6.38 -12.20 0.71
N GLU A 74 -6.86 -13.01 1.65
CA GLU A 74 -6.76 -14.46 1.59
C GLU A 74 -7.62 -15.03 0.43
N PRO A 75 -7.15 -16.07 -0.28
CA PRO A 75 -5.85 -16.75 -0.15
C PRO A 75 -4.73 -16.16 -1.02
N GLU A 76 -5.02 -15.17 -1.86
CA GLU A 76 -4.05 -14.66 -2.84
C GLU A 76 -2.87 -13.95 -2.17
N ALA A 77 -3.09 -13.35 -1.01
CA ALA A 77 -2.01 -12.83 -0.19
C ALA A 77 -2.30 -12.92 1.32
N PRO A 78 -1.24 -12.93 2.13
CA PRO A 78 -1.36 -13.16 3.57
C PRO A 78 -2.11 -12.02 4.27
N SER A 79 -3.14 -12.40 5.01
CA SER A 79 -3.87 -11.54 5.93
C SER A 79 -4.58 -12.38 6.99
N ASP A 80 -5.26 -11.73 7.93
CA ASP A 80 -6.30 -12.42 8.69
C ASP A 80 -7.51 -12.71 7.77
N ALA A 81 -8.48 -13.48 8.26
CA ALA A 81 -9.68 -13.83 7.52
C ALA A 81 -10.95 -13.68 8.36
N LEU A 82 -12.09 -13.47 7.71
CA LEU A 82 -13.39 -13.50 8.38
C LEU A 82 -13.62 -14.86 9.07
N THR A 83 -14.04 -14.81 10.33
CA THR A 83 -14.38 -16.02 11.11
C THR A 83 -15.89 -16.24 11.19
N ALA A 84 -16.31 -17.45 11.57
CA ALA A 84 -17.72 -17.72 11.86
C ALA A 84 -18.26 -16.83 13.00
N GLY A 85 -17.42 -16.51 13.99
CA GLY A 85 -17.75 -15.59 15.08
C GLY A 85 -18.00 -14.16 14.61
N ASP A 86 -17.21 -13.67 13.66
CA ASP A 86 -17.40 -12.35 13.06
C ASP A 86 -18.77 -12.25 12.37
N LEU A 87 -19.15 -13.27 11.59
CA LEU A 87 -20.45 -13.29 10.90
C LEU A 87 -21.64 -13.30 11.87
N ALA A 88 -21.50 -14.00 12.99
CA ALA A 88 -22.51 -14.02 14.04
C ALA A 88 -22.71 -12.62 14.66
N LEU A 89 -21.61 -11.92 14.98
CA LEU A 89 -21.70 -10.58 15.55
C LEU A 89 -22.12 -9.53 14.51
N LEU A 90 -21.71 -9.65 13.24
CA LEU A 90 -22.19 -8.80 12.15
C LEU A 90 -23.72 -8.88 12.03
N THR A 91 -24.26 -10.09 12.09
CA THR A 91 -25.71 -10.31 12.06
C THR A 91 -26.39 -9.66 13.26
N GLU A 92 -25.87 -9.86 14.48
CA GLU A 92 -26.41 -9.23 15.68
C GLU A 92 -26.36 -7.69 15.60
N TRP A 93 -25.26 -7.15 15.03
CA TRP A 93 -25.02 -5.72 14.86
C TRP A 93 -26.10 -5.03 14.04
N VAL A 94 -26.36 -5.55 12.83
CA VAL A 94 -27.34 -4.95 11.90
C VAL A 94 -28.77 -5.11 12.40
N HIS A 95 -29.10 -6.22 13.07
CA HIS A 95 -30.44 -6.42 13.64
C HIS A 95 -30.73 -5.49 14.82
N LYS A 96 -29.70 -5.13 15.62
CA LYS A 96 -29.77 -4.07 16.65
C LYS A 96 -29.72 -2.65 16.06
N GLY A 97 -29.78 -2.55 14.74
CA GLY A 97 -29.87 -1.32 14.00
C GLY A 97 -28.54 -0.69 13.63
N GLY A 98 -27.40 -1.32 13.98
CA GLY A 98 -26.08 -0.78 13.66
C GLY A 98 -25.84 -0.66 12.16
N VAL A 99 -24.82 0.13 11.81
CA VAL A 99 -24.39 0.33 10.42
C VAL A 99 -23.09 -0.43 10.18
N VAL A 100 -23.02 -1.17 9.09
CA VAL A 100 -21.81 -1.86 8.64
C VAL A 100 -21.39 -1.31 7.27
N VAL A 101 -20.17 -0.78 7.18
CA VAL A 101 -19.49 -0.46 5.93
C VAL A 101 -18.49 -1.59 5.66
N LEU A 102 -18.81 -2.44 4.70
CA LEU A 102 -18.03 -3.61 4.32
C LEU A 102 -17.13 -3.26 3.13
N GLY A 103 -15.81 -3.24 3.37
CA GLY A 103 -14.79 -2.89 2.38
C GLY A 103 -14.11 -4.13 1.81
N TYR A 104 -14.42 -4.58 0.60
CA TYR A 104 -13.76 -5.77 0.00
C TYR A 104 -12.44 -5.43 -0.71
N ASP A 105 -11.49 -6.37 -0.74
CA ASP A 105 -10.30 -6.27 -1.61
C ASP A 105 -10.70 -6.57 -3.05
N ALA A 106 -10.10 -5.85 -4.00
CA ALA A 106 -10.43 -5.89 -5.42
C ALA A 106 -9.16 -6.24 -6.21
N ASP A 107 -9.25 -6.38 -7.54
CA ASP A 107 -8.10 -6.79 -8.38
C ASP A 107 -7.68 -8.25 -8.14
N GLY A 108 -8.68 -9.10 -7.87
CA GLY A 108 -8.52 -10.56 -7.84
C GLY A 108 -8.04 -11.18 -6.53
N GLU A 109 -7.74 -10.37 -5.50
CA GLU A 109 -7.37 -10.87 -4.18
C GLU A 109 -8.55 -10.94 -3.20
N GLY A 110 -8.34 -11.58 -2.05
CA GLY A 110 -9.36 -11.68 -1.00
C GLY A 110 -10.48 -12.66 -1.36
N TYR A 111 -10.23 -13.68 -2.19
CA TYR A 111 -11.29 -14.57 -2.63
C TYR A 111 -11.99 -15.29 -1.47
N LEU A 112 -11.26 -15.71 -0.43
CA LEU A 112 -11.86 -16.34 0.76
C LEU A 112 -12.76 -15.35 1.50
N ASP A 113 -12.29 -14.14 1.76
CA ASP A 113 -13.05 -13.12 2.48
C ASP A 113 -14.26 -12.65 1.67
N ARG A 114 -14.09 -12.43 0.36
CA ARG A 114 -15.18 -12.12 -0.56
C ARG A 114 -16.22 -13.24 -0.61
N TRP A 115 -15.78 -14.50 -0.68
CA TRP A 115 -16.68 -15.66 -0.65
C TRP A 115 -17.48 -15.69 0.65
N THR A 116 -16.80 -15.52 1.78
CA THR A 116 -17.39 -15.56 3.13
C THR A 116 -18.37 -14.40 3.34
N ALA A 117 -18.00 -13.19 2.91
CA ALA A 117 -18.88 -12.03 2.88
C ALA A 117 -20.11 -12.25 1.99
N ASN A 118 -19.95 -12.83 0.80
CA ASN A 118 -21.07 -13.15 -0.08
C ASN A 118 -22.01 -14.19 0.54
N ARG A 119 -21.49 -15.22 1.23
CA ARG A 119 -22.33 -16.17 1.98
C ARG A 119 -23.10 -15.48 3.10
N TRP A 120 -22.48 -14.54 3.81
CA TRP A 120 -23.15 -13.74 4.83
C TRP A 120 -24.24 -12.84 4.23
N LEU A 121 -23.93 -12.11 3.16
CA LEU A 121 -24.88 -11.26 2.43
C LEU A 121 -26.10 -12.06 1.93
N GLU A 122 -25.89 -13.28 1.42
CA GLU A 122 -26.98 -14.20 1.04
C GLU A 122 -27.77 -14.67 2.26
N PHE A 123 -27.10 -15.00 3.36
CA PHE A 123 -27.73 -15.41 4.61
C PHE A 123 -28.65 -14.33 5.19
N VAL A 124 -28.24 -13.06 5.15
CA VAL A 124 -29.09 -11.95 5.60
C VAL A 124 -30.11 -11.49 4.56
N GLY A 125 -30.14 -12.10 3.36
CA GLY A 125 -31.07 -11.75 2.29
C GLY A 125 -30.77 -10.38 1.65
N ALA A 126 -29.52 -9.91 1.71
CA ALA A 126 -29.09 -8.59 1.25
C ALA A 126 -29.43 -8.34 -0.22
N GLY A 127 -29.40 -9.38 -1.07
CA GLY A 127 -29.53 -9.22 -2.51
C GLY A 127 -28.38 -8.42 -3.14
N ILE A 128 -27.22 -8.36 -2.49
CA ILE A 128 -25.97 -7.78 -2.98
C ILE A 128 -24.95 -8.91 -3.09
N SER A 129 -24.19 -8.95 -4.17
CA SER A 129 -23.06 -9.87 -4.35
C SER A 129 -21.86 -9.13 -4.92
N ILE A 130 -20.70 -9.41 -4.34
CA ILE A 130 -19.39 -8.88 -4.75
C ILE A 130 -18.83 -9.80 -5.84
N GLY A 131 -18.60 -9.25 -7.03
CA GLY A 131 -17.98 -9.95 -8.15
C GLY A 131 -16.48 -10.19 -7.99
N ASP A 132 -15.88 -10.91 -8.93
CA ASP A 132 -14.48 -11.35 -8.91
C ASP A 132 -13.61 -10.68 -9.99
N ARG A 133 -14.13 -9.64 -10.65
CA ARG A 133 -13.47 -9.00 -11.79
C ARG A 133 -13.39 -7.50 -11.63
N LEU A 134 -12.17 -7.00 -11.87
CA LEU A 134 -11.85 -5.59 -11.86
C LEU A 134 -12.59 -4.83 -12.97
N LEU A 135 -13.15 -3.69 -12.58
CA LEU A 135 -13.71 -2.68 -13.46
C LEU A 135 -12.61 -1.73 -13.96
N GLU A 136 -12.65 -1.46 -15.26
CA GLU A 136 -11.77 -0.51 -15.93
C GLU A 136 -12.63 0.38 -16.88
N ASP A 137 -12.20 1.61 -17.14
CA ASP A 137 -12.82 2.51 -18.14
C ASP A 137 -11.76 2.97 -19.14
N THR A 138 -12.02 2.74 -20.43
CA THR A 138 -11.06 3.02 -21.53
C THR A 138 -11.39 4.29 -22.29
N VAL A 139 -12.58 4.87 -22.09
CA VAL A 139 -13.05 6.03 -22.85
C VAL A 139 -12.65 7.32 -22.15
N VAL A 140 -12.70 7.35 -20.81
CA VAL A 140 -12.13 8.44 -20.03
C VAL A 140 -10.61 8.27 -19.98
N ARG A 141 -9.91 8.98 -20.88
CA ARG A 141 -8.45 8.93 -21.04
C ARG A 141 -7.70 9.65 -19.89
N ALA A 142 -8.00 9.32 -18.65
CA ALA A 142 -7.23 9.72 -17.47
C ALA A 142 -6.29 8.58 -17.12
N THR A 143 -5.02 8.74 -17.48
CA THR A 143 -4.00 7.71 -17.28
C THR A 143 -3.34 7.84 -15.90
N THR A 144 -3.02 6.70 -15.31
CA THR A 144 -2.68 6.55 -13.89
C THR A 144 -1.16 6.37 -13.70
N THR A 145 -0.67 6.40 -12.45
CA THR A 145 0.76 6.14 -12.13
C THR A 145 1.23 4.74 -12.48
N THR A 146 0.29 3.79 -12.66
CA THR A 146 0.56 2.41 -13.09
C THR A 146 0.34 2.20 -14.58
N GLY A 147 -0.24 3.19 -15.28
CA GLY A 147 -0.66 3.08 -16.68
C GLY A 147 -1.90 2.21 -16.90
N ARG A 148 -2.49 1.65 -15.84
CA ARG A 148 -3.77 0.91 -15.91
C ARG A 148 -4.94 1.90 -16.04
N PRO A 149 -5.99 1.58 -16.82
CA PRO A 149 -7.19 2.42 -16.86
C PRO A 149 -7.89 2.42 -15.50
N GLN A 150 -8.49 3.55 -15.14
CA GLN A 150 -9.19 3.74 -13.86
C GLN A 150 -10.71 3.75 -14.09
N PRO A 151 -11.52 3.07 -13.26
CA PRO A 151 -12.97 3.20 -13.37
C PRO A 151 -13.45 4.57 -12.86
N TRP A 152 -14.29 5.21 -13.66
CA TRP A 152 -15.03 6.42 -13.27
C TRP A 152 -16.44 6.05 -12.83
N ALA A 153 -16.90 6.68 -11.77
CA ALA A 153 -18.21 6.46 -11.18
C ALA A 153 -19.06 7.72 -11.20
N GLU A 154 -20.36 7.52 -11.30
CA GLU A 154 -21.41 8.52 -11.13
C GLU A 154 -22.23 8.11 -9.90
N ALA A 155 -22.42 9.04 -8.97
CA ALA A 155 -23.32 8.82 -7.85
C ALA A 155 -24.76 8.75 -8.37
N ARG A 156 -25.56 7.90 -7.75
CA ARG A 156 -26.98 7.85 -8.05
C ARG A 156 -27.73 8.74 -7.07
N THR A 157 -28.56 9.63 -7.60
CA THR A 157 -29.47 10.45 -6.80
C THR A 157 -30.44 9.54 -6.04
N LEU A 158 -30.31 9.52 -4.72
CA LEU A 158 -31.06 8.64 -3.83
C LEU A 158 -31.68 9.43 -2.68
N GLY A 159 -33.02 9.51 -2.68
CA GLY A 159 -33.76 10.28 -1.69
C GLY A 159 -33.44 11.78 -1.76
N ASP A 160 -33.48 12.44 -0.60
CA ASP A 160 -33.09 13.85 -0.44
C ASP A 160 -31.57 13.99 -0.21
N GLU A 161 -31.06 15.23 -0.17
CA GLU A 161 -29.65 15.50 0.18
C GLU A 161 -29.23 14.80 1.50
N PRO A 162 -27.99 14.26 1.60
CA PRO A 162 -26.83 14.58 0.78
C PRO A 162 -26.59 13.63 -0.43
N LEU A 163 -27.11 12.40 -0.41
CA LEU A 163 -26.96 11.45 -1.54
C LEU A 163 -27.98 11.69 -2.66
N GLY A 164 -29.03 12.49 -2.42
CA GLY A 164 -29.90 13.04 -3.47
C GLY A 164 -29.24 14.12 -4.34
N SER A 165 -28.06 14.61 -3.98
CA SER A 165 -27.33 15.64 -4.73
C SER A 165 -26.81 15.12 -6.07
N VAL A 166 -26.68 16.00 -7.05
CA VAL A 166 -25.97 15.69 -8.30
C VAL A 166 -24.46 15.82 -8.04
N PHE A 167 -23.74 14.73 -8.21
CA PHE A 167 -22.27 14.71 -8.19
C PHE A 167 -21.77 14.61 -9.61
N ASP A 168 -20.71 15.35 -9.95
CA ASP A 168 -20.01 15.08 -11.21
C ASP A 168 -19.34 13.71 -11.13
N ALA A 169 -19.02 13.13 -12.30
CA ALA A 169 -18.29 11.88 -12.34
C ALA A 169 -16.96 11.98 -11.57
N PHE A 170 -16.65 10.96 -10.78
CA PHE A 170 -15.46 10.91 -9.93
C PHE A 170 -14.70 9.60 -10.11
N PRO A 171 -13.36 9.63 -9.95
CA PRO A 171 -12.56 8.42 -9.96
C PRO A 171 -12.86 7.58 -8.72
N LEU A 172 -13.06 6.29 -8.93
CA LEU A 172 -12.91 5.30 -7.89
C LEU A 172 -11.67 4.46 -8.20
N GLU A 173 -10.96 4.03 -7.18
CA GLU A 173 -9.79 3.17 -7.32
C GLU A 173 -10.21 1.76 -7.80
N ARG A 174 -9.47 0.70 -7.49
CA ARG A 174 -9.81 -0.68 -7.85
C ARG A 174 -11.16 -1.07 -7.28
N ASN A 175 -12.07 -1.49 -8.16
CA ASN A 175 -13.40 -1.94 -7.79
C ASN A 175 -13.78 -3.15 -8.62
N ASP A 176 -14.35 -4.16 -7.97
CA ASP A 176 -15.05 -5.24 -8.66
C ASP A 176 -16.53 -4.88 -8.84
N VAL A 177 -17.21 -5.52 -9.79
CA VAL A 177 -18.65 -5.30 -10.01
C VAL A 177 -19.46 -5.74 -8.80
N LEU A 178 -20.34 -4.87 -8.31
CA LEU A 178 -21.42 -5.24 -7.39
C LEU A 178 -22.67 -5.59 -8.18
N ALA A 179 -23.15 -6.83 -8.01
CA ALA A 179 -24.44 -7.26 -8.51
C ALA A 179 -25.50 -7.05 -7.44
N THR A 180 -26.62 -6.43 -7.80
CA THR A 180 -27.76 -6.20 -6.90
C THR A 180 -29.04 -6.78 -7.45
N ARG A 181 -29.93 -7.20 -6.56
CA ARG A 181 -31.28 -7.69 -6.91
C ARG A 181 -32.16 -6.54 -7.42
N ASP A 182 -32.02 -5.38 -6.79
CA ASP A 182 -32.73 -4.17 -7.16
C ASP A 182 -31.73 -3.05 -7.46
N SER A 183 -31.95 -2.34 -8.57
CA SER A 183 -31.19 -1.14 -8.91
C SER A 183 -31.25 -0.10 -7.78
N ALA A 184 -32.36 0.00 -7.05
CA ALA A 184 -32.56 0.85 -5.86
C ALA A 184 -31.54 0.63 -4.74
N GLN A 185 -30.74 -0.45 -4.79
CA GLN A 185 -29.65 -0.70 -3.85
C GLN A 185 -28.34 -0.01 -4.22
N LEU A 186 -28.16 0.46 -5.46
CA LEU A 186 -26.89 1.02 -5.92
C LEU A 186 -26.72 2.48 -5.48
N LEU A 187 -25.63 2.83 -4.80
CA LEU A 187 -25.32 4.22 -4.42
C LEU A 187 -24.47 4.93 -5.48
N ALA A 188 -23.63 4.17 -6.18
CA ALA A 188 -22.81 4.66 -7.28
C ALA A 188 -22.64 3.57 -8.33
N MET A 189 -22.51 3.99 -9.59
CA MET A 189 -22.34 3.12 -10.76
C MET A 189 -21.19 3.61 -11.61
N THR A 190 -20.57 2.74 -12.37
CA THR A 190 -19.56 3.13 -13.34
C THR A 190 -20.16 3.95 -14.48
N SER A 191 -19.30 4.64 -15.23
CA SER A 191 -19.67 5.31 -16.47
C SER A 191 -20.35 4.34 -17.47
N PRO A 192 -21.11 4.85 -18.45
CA PRO A 192 -21.68 4.02 -19.53
C PRO A 192 -20.63 3.26 -20.36
N HIS A 193 -19.36 3.64 -20.26
CA HIS A 193 -18.26 3.12 -21.07
C HIS A 193 -17.32 2.19 -20.31
N ALA A 194 -17.65 1.87 -19.06
CA ALA A 194 -16.88 0.91 -18.28
C ALA A 194 -16.97 -0.52 -18.84
N PHE A 195 -15.93 -1.29 -18.57
CA PHE A 195 -15.84 -2.69 -18.94
C PHE A 195 -15.27 -3.51 -17.77
N VAL A 196 -15.49 -4.81 -17.86
CA VAL A 196 -14.94 -5.80 -16.94
C VAL A 196 -13.77 -6.47 -17.63
N ARG A 197 -12.61 -6.48 -16.98
CA ARG A 197 -11.44 -7.17 -17.52
C ARG A 197 -11.48 -8.64 -17.15
N ALA A 198 -11.91 -9.49 -18.09
CA ALA A 198 -11.78 -10.93 -17.96
C ALA A 198 -10.38 -11.41 -18.43
N PRO A 199 -9.93 -12.63 -18.08
CA PRO A 199 -8.57 -13.11 -18.34
C PRO A 199 -8.15 -13.16 -19.81
N ARG A 200 -9.11 -13.08 -20.74
CA ARG A 200 -8.85 -13.18 -22.18
C ARG A 200 -9.28 -11.94 -22.97
N THR A 201 -10.41 -11.33 -22.61
CA THR A 201 -10.95 -10.16 -23.31
C THR A 201 -11.73 -9.24 -22.37
N PRO A 202 -11.58 -7.91 -22.50
CA PRO A 202 -12.52 -6.95 -21.93
C PRO A 202 -13.97 -7.21 -22.38
N ALA A 203 -14.92 -7.20 -21.46
CA ALA A 203 -16.35 -7.30 -21.74
C ALA A 203 -17.07 -6.02 -21.30
N ALA A 204 -17.85 -5.40 -22.18
CA ALA A 204 -18.57 -4.17 -21.87
C ALA A 204 -19.51 -4.36 -20.66
N ARG A 205 -19.48 -3.40 -19.75
CA ARG A 205 -20.28 -3.41 -18.52
C ARG A 205 -20.61 -1.98 -18.10
N GLY A 206 -21.31 -1.26 -18.98
CA GLY A 206 -21.78 0.08 -18.69
C GLY A 206 -22.71 0.09 -17.47
N ARG A 207 -22.58 1.14 -16.62
CA ARG A 207 -23.40 1.31 -15.40
C ARG A 207 -23.32 0.13 -14.43
N ALA A 208 -22.13 -0.46 -14.27
CA ALA A 208 -21.90 -1.50 -13.28
C ALA A 208 -21.96 -0.91 -11.86
N GLY A 209 -22.54 -1.63 -10.90
CA GLY A 209 -22.55 -1.19 -9.51
C GLY A 209 -21.14 -1.18 -8.91
N VAL A 210 -20.80 -0.11 -8.16
CA VAL A 210 -19.51 0.03 -7.45
C VAL A 210 -19.67 0.32 -5.96
N VAL A 211 -20.80 0.90 -5.57
CA VAL A 211 -21.19 1.04 -4.17
C VAL A 211 -22.66 0.64 -4.06
N ALA A 212 -23.00 -0.19 -3.08
CA ALA A 212 -24.36 -0.67 -2.87
C ALA A 212 -24.74 -0.63 -1.38
N ALA A 213 -26.04 -0.56 -1.09
CA ALA A 213 -26.56 -0.61 0.26
C ALA A 213 -27.88 -1.40 0.37
N VAL A 214 -28.12 -1.94 1.56
CA VAL A 214 -29.35 -2.66 1.91
C VAL A 214 -29.72 -2.42 3.36
N ARG A 215 -31.01 -2.35 3.66
CA ARG A 215 -31.49 -2.32 5.06
C ARG A 215 -31.71 -3.73 5.57
N ILE A 216 -31.20 -4.04 6.76
CA ILE A 216 -31.42 -5.33 7.42
C ILE A 216 -32.03 -5.04 8.79
N GLY A 217 -33.30 -5.43 8.98
CA GLY A 217 -34.05 -5.03 10.17
C GLY A 217 -34.09 -3.51 10.32
N THR A 218 -33.52 -3.00 11.41
CA THR A 218 -33.40 -1.56 11.68
C THR A 218 -32.01 -1.00 11.37
N GLY A 219 -31.14 -1.78 10.71
CA GLY A 219 -29.76 -1.44 10.41
C GLY A 219 -29.49 -1.31 8.92
N LEU A 220 -28.25 -0.97 8.59
CA LEU A 220 -27.80 -0.67 7.24
C LEU A 220 -26.48 -1.38 6.95
N VAL A 221 -26.38 -1.99 5.77
CA VAL A 221 -25.12 -2.50 5.24
C VAL A 221 -24.79 -1.71 3.98
N VAL A 222 -23.58 -1.17 3.91
CA VAL A 222 -22.99 -0.54 2.73
C VAL A 222 -21.83 -1.42 2.28
N VAL A 223 -21.76 -1.73 0.99
CA VAL A 223 -20.71 -2.53 0.37
C VAL A 223 -19.99 -1.66 -0.65
N ALA A 224 -18.67 -1.55 -0.51
CA ALA A 224 -17.77 -0.84 -1.42
C ALA A 224 -16.40 -1.53 -1.41
N SER A 225 -15.56 -1.31 -2.42
CA SER A 225 -14.18 -1.81 -2.30
C SER A 225 -13.44 -1.00 -1.23
N ARG A 226 -12.50 -1.63 -0.53
CA ARG A 226 -11.61 -0.92 0.41
C ARG A 226 -10.80 0.17 -0.28
N HIS A 227 -10.47 -0.05 -1.55
CA HIS A 227 -9.71 0.89 -2.35
C HIS A 227 -10.55 2.13 -2.75
N ALA A 228 -11.85 1.96 -3.00
CA ALA A 228 -12.78 3.06 -3.19
C ALA A 228 -12.89 3.94 -1.93
N LEU A 229 -12.94 3.30 -0.76
CA LEU A 229 -13.00 4.01 0.52
C LEU A 229 -11.71 4.79 0.83
N GLY A 230 -10.55 4.25 0.42
CA GLY A 230 -9.23 4.87 0.61
C GLY A 230 -8.78 5.81 -0.51
N ALA A 231 -9.58 6.01 -1.57
CA ALA A 231 -9.17 6.62 -2.84
C ALA A 231 -8.60 8.05 -2.75
N VAL A 232 -8.78 8.74 -1.61
CA VAL A 232 -8.27 10.10 -1.36
C VAL A 232 -6.85 10.12 -0.73
N GLY A 233 -6.15 8.99 -0.73
CA GLY A 233 -4.76 8.92 -0.25
C GLY A 233 -4.11 7.55 -0.48
N PRO A 234 -2.87 7.38 -0.02
CA PRO A 234 -2.14 6.13 -0.17
C PRO A 234 -2.85 4.98 0.55
N GLN A 235 -2.74 3.78 0.00
CA GLN A 235 -3.41 2.58 0.49
C GLN A 235 -2.46 1.39 0.43
N PHE A 236 -2.97 0.18 0.70
CA PHE A 236 -2.20 -1.07 0.68
C PHE A 236 -1.76 -1.51 -0.75
N ARG A 237 -2.08 -0.74 -1.79
CA ARG A 237 -1.62 -0.99 -3.16
C ARG A 237 -1.30 0.28 -3.89
N SER A 238 -0.37 0.16 -4.84
CA SER A 238 -0.04 1.18 -5.83
C SER A 238 -1.30 1.83 -6.38
N THR A 239 -1.53 3.10 -6.06
CA THR A 239 -2.72 3.81 -6.51
C THR A 239 -2.90 3.80 -8.04
N THR A 240 -4.14 3.69 -8.49
CA THR A 240 -4.59 3.93 -9.86
C THR A 240 -5.27 5.30 -9.98
N ALA A 241 -5.04 6.22 -9.03
CA ALA A 241 -5.55 7.58 -9.12
C ALA A 241 -4.96 8.34 -10.32
N PRO A 242 -5.70 9.31 -10.89
CA PRO A 242 -5.29 10.00 -12.09
C PRO A 242 -4.34 11.15 -11.75
N VAL A 243 -3.09 11.07 -12.23
CA VAL A 243 -2.03 12.06 -11.94
C VAL A 243 -2.39 13.48 -12.41
N GLN A 244 -3.23 13.58 -13.44
CA GLN A 244 -3.60 14.84 -14.10
C GLN A 244 -4.87 15.48 -13.57
N GLN A 245 -5.69 14.74 -12.82
CA GLN A 245 -7.03 15.16 -12.42
C GLN A 245 -7.18 15.06 -10.91
N LEU A 246 -6.24 15.64 -10.16
CA LEU A 246 -6.30 15.71 -8.70
C LEU A 246 -7.62 16.34 -8.21
N ASP A 247 -8.14 17.35 -8.91
CA ASP A 247 -9.42 17.98 -8.56
C ASP A 247 -10.57 16.96 -8.55
N ALA A 248 -10.49 15.89 -9.35
CA ALA A 248 -11.48 14.83 -9.34
C ALA A 248 -11.45 14.00 -8.04
N LEU A 249 -10.32 13.95 -7.32
CA LEU A 249 -10.27 13.36 -5.97
C LEU A 249 -11.08 14.18 -4.95
N THR A 250 -11.27 15.48 -5.19
CA THR A 250 -12.18 16.32 -4.38
C THR A 250 -13.63 15.87 -4.55
N GLN A 251 -14.04 15.46 -5.75
CA GLN A 251 -15.37 14.89 -6.01
C GLN A 251 -15.52 13.54 -5.29
N THR A 252 -14.49 12.67 -5.36
CA THR A 252 -14.47 11.41 -4.61
C THR A 252 -14.62 11.67 -3.10
N ARG A 253 -13.90 12.67 -2.56
CA ARG A 253 -14.04 13.07 -1.15
C ARG A 253 -15.44 13.56 -0.83
N ALA A 254 -16.03 14.41 -1.67
CA ALA A 254 -17.39 14.92 -1.48
C ALA A 254 -18.42 13.79 -1.41
N PHE A 255 -18.31 12.81 -2.32
CA PHE A 255 -19.14 11.60 -2.29
C PHE A 255 -18.96 10.79 -0.99
N LEU A 256 -17.72 10.56 -0.55
CA LEU A 256 -17.45 9.82 0.69
C LEU A 256 -17.95 10.55 1.95
N VAL A 257 -17.84 11.89 1.98
CA VAL A 257 -18.39 12.72 3.07
C VAL A 257 -19.93 12.64 3.07
N ALA A 258 -20.56 12.70 1.90
CA ALA A 258 -22.00 12.53 1.76
C ALA A 258 -22.46 11.14 2.23
N LEU A 259 -21.72 10.09 1.86
CA LEU A 259 -21.95 8.72 2.32
C LEU A 259 -21.81 8.62 3.85
N ALA A 260 -20.76 9.20 4.42
CA ALA A 260 -20.54 9.21 5.86
C ALA A 260 -21.70 9.92 6.60
N ARG A 261 -22.12 11.09 6.13
CA ARG A 261 -23.28 11.81 6.67
C ARG A 261 -24.53 10.94 6.61
N TRP A 262 -24.79 10.35 5.46
CA TRP A 262 -25.96 9.52 5.18
C TRP A 262 -26.08 8.34 6.16
N THR A 263 -24.97 7.74 6.57
CA THR A 263 -25.00 6.64 7.56
C THR A 263 -25.49 7.05 8.96
N ARG A 264 -25.57 8.35 9.29
CA ARG A 264 -25.85 8.83 10.65
C ARG A 264 -27.31 8.65 11.07
N ARG A 265 -28.26 8.81 10.14
CA ARG A 265 -29.69 8.93 10.49
C ARG A 265 -30.52 7.90 9.74
N PRO A 266 -31.23 7.00 10.45
CA PRO A 266 -32.11 6.00 9.82
C PRO A 266 -33.13 6.55 8.82
N ALA A 267 -33.61 7.77 9.04
CA ALA A 267 -34.53 8.43 8.12
C ALA A 267 -33.90 8.67 6.73
N GLU A 268 -32.61 9.00 6.67
CA GLU A 268 -31.92 9.36 5.42
C GLU A 268 -31.78 8.16 4.47
N TRP A 269 -31.73 6.94 5.00
CA TRP A 269 -31.64 5.71 4.20
C TRP A 269 -32.91 4.87 4.23
N ALA A 270 -34.04 5.41 4.68
CA ALA A 270 -35.32 4.70 4.72
C ALA A 270 -35.81 4.26 3.32
N HIS A 271 -35.40 4.96 2.27
CA HIS A 271 -35.71 4.66 0.88
C HIS A 271 -34.91 3.48 0.31
N VAL A 272 -33.87 3.01 1.02
CA VAL A 272 -33.09 1.84 0.59
C VAL A 272 -33.94 0.58 0.72
N PRO A 273 -33.97 -0.30 -0.29
CA PRO A 273 -34.73 -1.53 -0.22
C PRO A 273 -34.37 -2.38 1.01
N PRO A 274 -35.36 -2.95 1.70
CA PRO A 274 -35.09 -3.91 2.76
C PRO A 274 -34.55 -5.23 2.19
N ALA A 275 -33.77 -5.92 3.01
CA ALA A 275 -33.35 -7.29 2.76
C ALA A 275 -34.57 -8.20 2.56
N GLY A 276 -34.44 -9.16 1.64
CA GLY A 276 -35.47 -10.16 1.42
C GLY A 276 -35.30 -11.38 2.31
N ARG A 277 -35.88 -12.50 1.89
CA ARG A 277 -35.67 -13.79 2.55
C ARG A 277 -34.23 -14.27 2.32
N GLY A 278 -33.50 -14.48 3.41
CA GLY A 278 -32.18 -15.08 3.39
C GLY A 278 -32.18 -16.59 3.22
N MET A 279 -30.98 -17.16 3.03
CA MET A 279 -30.75 -18.61 2.98
C MET A 279 -29.95 -19.10 4.19
N PRO A 280 -29.97 -20.38 4.56
CA PRO A 280 -29.12 -20.90 5.63
C PRO A 280 -27.62 -20.65 5.38
N LEU A 281 -26.92 -20.16 6.40
CA LEU A 281 -25.48 -19.91 6.30
C LEU A 281 -24.73 -21.24 6.21
N THR A 282 -24.07 -21.48 5.08
CA THR A 282 -23.23 -22.66 4.86
C THR A 282 -21.79 -22.23 4.55
N LEU A 283 -20.85 -22.63 5.40
CA LEU A 283 -19.42 -22.31 5.26
C LEU A 283 -18.56 -23.51 4.85
N ALA A 284 -19.13 -24.73 4.81
CA ALA A 284 -18.39 -25.97 4.54
C ALA A 284 -17.77 -26.06 3.12
N GLN A 285 -18.24 -25.23 2.18
CA GLN A 285 -17.76 -25.17 0.80
C GLN A 285 -16.79 -24.02 0.54
N ALA A 286 -16.24 -23.42 1.60
CA ALA A 286 -15.26 -22.35 1.46
C ALA A 286 -14.02 -22.85 0.70
N PRO A 287 -13.37 -21.99 -0.11
CA PRO A 287 -12.17 -22.37 -0.86
C PRO A 287 -11.02 -22.82 0.05
N VAL A 288 -10.99 -22.31 1.28
CA VAL A 288 -10.15 -22.79 2.38
C VAL A 288 -10.99 -22.78 3.65
N PRO A 289 -10.77 -23.68 4.63
CA PRO A 289 -11.61 -23.74 5.83
C PRO A 289 -11.70 -22.38 6.55
N VAL A 290 -12.94 -21.96 6.83
CA VAL A 290 -13.22 -20.78 7.66
C VAL A 290 -13.04 -21.15 9.12
N GLU A 291 -12.34 -20.30 9.87
CA GLU A 291 -12.07 -20.54 11.29
C GLU A 291 -13.39 -20.58 12.08
N PRO A 292 -13.69 -21.67 12.83
CA PRO A 292 -14.94 -21.84 13.56
C PRO A 292 -14.96 -21.08 14.91
N LEU A 293 -14.08 -20.11 15.10
CA LEU A 293 -13.87 -19.43 16.39
C LEU A 293 -15.16 -18.77 16.91
N PRO A 294 -15.60 -19.08 18.15
CA PRO A 294 -16.73 -18.38 18.74
C PRO A 294 -16.35 -16.92 19.04
N PRO A 295 -17.30 -15.97 18.99
CA PRO A 295 -16.99 -14.57 19.26
C PRO A 295 -16.51 -14.37 20.70
N ALA A 296 -15.36 -13.72 20.87
CA ALA A 296 -14.84 -13.38 22.19
C ALA A 296 -15.77 -12.39 22.91
N LEU A 297 -15.79 -12.43 24.24
CA LEU A 297 -16.55 -11.46 25.04
C LEU A 297 -15.93 -10.06 24.93
N THR A 298 -14.62 -9.99 25.09
CA THR A 298 -13.81 -8.78 25.00
C THR A 298 -12.58 -9.05 24.16
N PRO A 299 -12.03 -8.03 23.47
CA PRO A 299 -10.72 -8.15 22.85
C PRO A 299 -9.63 -8.50 23.89
N PRO A 300 -8.49 -9.08 23.47
CA PRO A 300 -7.37 -9.34 24.37
C PRO A 300 -6.89 -8.05 25.07
N VAL A 301 -6.54 -8.14 26.35
CA VAL A 301 -6.22 -6.97 27.21
C VAL A 301 -5.09 -6.10 26.66
N ALA A 302 -4.12 -6.71 25.97
CA ALA A 302 -2.98 -6.01 25.39
C ALA A 302 -3.28 -5.33 24.04
N VAL A 303 -4.52 -5.43 23.54
CA VAL A 303 -4.92 -4.85 22.25
C VAL A 303 -5.74 -3.57 22.48
N ASP A 304 -5.10 -2.45 22.15
CA ASP A 304 -5.72 -1.13 22.19
C ASP A 304 -6.30 -0.70 20.83
N THR A 305 -7.09 0.37 20.88
CA THR A 305 -7.60 1.08 19.71
C THR A 305 -6.83 2.37 19.45
N ILE A 306 -6.57 2.67 18.18
CA ILE A 306 -5.90 3.90 17.73
C ILE A 306 -6.96 4.87 17.21
N ALA A 307 -6.93 6.12 17.66
CA ALA A 307 -7.82 7.15 17.12
C ALA A 307 -7.37 7.56 15.71
N LEU A 308 -8.31 7.59 14.76
CA LEU A 308 -8.09 8.06 13.38
C LEU A 308 -8.99 9.26 13.05
N PRO A 309 -8.56 10.16 12.15
CA PRO A 309 -7.28 10.19 11.45
C PRO A 309 -6.13 10.59 12.39
N LEU A 310 -4.92 10.16 12.05
CA LEU A 310 -3.72 10.58 12.75
C LEU A 310 -3.38 12.02 12.39
N GLY A 311 -3.14 12.84 13.42
CA GLY A 311 -2.60 14.18 13.23
C GLY A 311 -1.17 14.15 12.71
N HIS A 312 -0.82 15.14 11.91
CA HIS A 312 0.55 15.42 11.48
C HIS A 312 0.92 16.87 11.80
N ASP A 313 2.21 17.13 12.01
CA ASP A 313 2.71 18.49 12.14
C ASP A 313 2.99 19.07 10.75
N ALA A 314 2.23 20.11 10.37
CA ALA A 314 2.38 20.77 9.09
C ALA A 314 3.77 21.40 8.89
N THR A 315 4.48 21.75 9.96
CA THR A 315 5.86 22.24 9.88
C THR A 315 6.83 21.17 9.40
N LEU A 316 6.51 19.91 9.69
CA LEU A 316 7.24 18.74 9.23
C LEU A 316 6.79 18.29 7.85
N ALA A 317 5.97 19.04 7.11
CA ALA A 317 5.59 18.69 5.75
C ALA A 317 6.81 18.67 4.80
N ARG A 318 7.81 19.54 5.04
CA ARG A 318 9.02 19.60 4.22
C ARG A 318 10.16 18.78 4.80
N VAL A 319 11.01 18.28 3.91
CA VAL A 319 12.23 17.54 4.24
C VAL A 319 13.23 18.41 4.99
N ALA A 320 13.81 17.90 6.08
CA ALA A 320 14.89 18.55 6.80
C ALA A 320 16.25 18.25 6.14
N GLY A 321 17.18 19.20 6.15
CA GLY A 321 18.54 18.97 5.65
C GLY A 321 18.65 18.61 4.16
N ALA A 322 17.63 18.92 3.34
CA ALA A 322 17.67 18.64 1.91
C ALA A 322 18.81 19.42 1.22
N PRO A 323 19.68 18.79 0.42
CA PRO A 323 20.82 19.46 -0.22
C PRO A 323 20.40 20.49 -1.28
N ASP A 324 21.30 21.42 -1.62
CA ASP A 324 21.02 22.51 -2.57
C ASP A 324 20.49 22.04 -3.93
N TRP A 325 21.11 21.00 -4.50
CA TRP A 325 20.67 20.45 -5.79
C TRP A 325 19.20 19.99 -5.74
N MET A 326 18.77 19.39 -4.62
CA MET A 326 17.40 18.92 -4.42
C MET A 326 16.45 20.09 -4.16
N ARG A 327 16.89 21.10 -3.40
CA ARG A 327 16.10 22.32 -3.18
C ARG A 327 15.83 23.06 -4.49
N GLN A 328 16.86 23.21 -5.32
CA GLN A 328 16.79 23.96 -6.58
C GLN A 328 16.03 23.21 -7.68
N GLN A 329 16.29 21.91 -7.86
CA GLN A 329 15.78 21.16 -9.03
C GLN A 329 14.72 20.11 -8.70
N GLY A 330 14.60 19.72 -7.42
CA GLY A 330 13.89 18.50 -7.02
C GLY A 330 14.61 17.22 -7.48
N MET A 331 14.06 16.07 -7.11
CA MET A 331 14.55 14.79 -7.63
C MET A 331 13.97 14.54 -9.03
N ARG A 332 14.81 14.32 -10.03
CA ARG A 332 14.39 14.03 -11.41
C ARG A 332 15.10 12.76 -11.84
N VAL A 333 14.48 11.63 -11.55
CA VAL A 333 15.12 10.32 -11.65
C VAL A 333 14.69 9.59 -12.93
N LEU A 334 15.66 9.17 -13.74
CA LEU A 334 15.43 8.15 -14.75
C LEU A 334 15.74 6.79 -14.13
N TRP A 335 14.74 5.90 -14.10
CA TRP A 335 14.91 4.54 -13.61
C TRP A 335 15.25 3.59 -14.76
N ALA A 336 16.50 3.13 -14.84
CA ALA A 336 16.98 2.21 -15.86
C ALA A 336 17.95 1.19 -15.27
N SER A 337 17.61 -0.10 -15.34
CA SER A 337 18.60 -1.16 -15.06
C SER A 337 19.76 -1.05 -16.05
N LEU A 338 20.99 -1.19 -15.56
CA LEU A 338 22.18 -1.22 -16.42
C LEU A 338 22.31 -2.55 -17.19
N PHE A 339 21.54 -3.56 -16.78
CA PHE A 339 21.44 -4.85 -17.44
C PHE A 339 20.19 -4.89 -18.33
N ALA A 340 20.27 -5.69 -19.38
CA ALA A 340 19.12 -6.16 -20.13
C ALA A 340 18.81 -7.59 -19.70
N THR A 341 17.54 -7.98 -19.75
CA THR A 341 17.15 -9.39 -19.62
C THR A 341 17.16 -10.02 -21.02
N ARG A 342 17.96 -11.07 -21.22
CA ARG A 342 17.96 -11.89 -22.45
C ARG A 342 17.82 -13.35 -22.02
N ASP A 343 16.78 -14.03 -22.52
CA ASP A 343 16.49 -15.44 -22.18
C ASP A 343 16.46 -15.73 -20.67
N GLY A 344 15.90 -14.81 -19.88
CA GLY A 344 15.85 -14.92 -18.42
C GLY A 344 17.18 -14.72 -17.70
N ARG A 345 18.25 -14.34 -18.42
CA ARG A 345 19.58 -14.04 -17.87
C ARG A 345 19.90 -12.54 -17.98
N ARG A 346 20.73 -12.06 -17.04
CA ARG A 346 21.30 -10.71 -17.12
C ARG A 346 22.34 -10.66 -18.23
N ALA A 347 22.19 -9.70 -19.13
CA ALA A 347 23.15 -9.38 -20.17
C ALA A 347 23.52 -7.91 -20.07
N ALA A 348 24.77 -7.57 -20.38
CA ALA A 348 25.17 -6.18 -20.51
C ALA A 348 24.35 -5.49 -21.62
N ARG A 349 23.91 -4.25 -21.37
CA ARG A 349 23.32 -3.43 -22.43
C ARG A 349 24.35 -3.15 -23.51
N SER A 350 23.90 -3.00 -24.75
CA SER A 350 24.77 -2.53 -25.82
C SER A 350 25.20 -1.08 -25.58
N THR A 351 26.37 -0.70 -26.08
CA THR A 351 26.86 0.68 -26.07
C THR A 351 25.81 1.66 -26.60
N ALA A 352 25.22 1.38 -27.76
CA ALA A 352 24.19 2.23 -28.35
C ALA A 352 22.94 2.40 -27.45
N SER A 353 22.58 1.36 -26.67
CA SER A 353 21.49 1.47 -25.71
C SER A 353 21.85 2.39 -24.54
N LEU A 354 23.09 2.33 -24.04
CA LEU A 354 23.57 3.24 -22.99
C LEU A 354 23.66 4.68 -23.50
N ASP A 355 24.16 4.89 -24.72
CA ASP A 355 24.26 6.22 -25.32
C ASP A 355 22.85 6.83 -25.52
N SER A 356 21.86 6.02 -25.90
CA SER A 356 20.46 6.45 -25.98
C SER A 356 19.87 6.83 -24.61
N LEU A 357 20.27 6.15 -23.53
CA LEU A 357 19.87 6.52 -22.18
C LEU A 357 20.48 7.88 -21.78
N VAL A 358 21.75 8.11 -22.09
CA VAL A 358 22.42 9.40 -21.83
C VAL A 358 21.76 10.54 -22.61
N ALA A 359 21.43 10.32 -23.89
CA ALA A 359 20.69 11.30 -24.68
C ALA A 359 19.31 11.62 -24.06
N LEU A 360 18.60 10.61 -23.54
CA LEU A 360 17.33 10.82 -22.85
C LEU A 360 17.49 11.58 -21.53
N LEU A 361 18.55 11.29 -20.77
CA LEU A 361 18.88 12.00 -19.52
C LEU A 361 19.02 13.51 -19.77
N ASP A 362 19.82 13.88 -20.77
CA ASP A 362 20.04 15.28 -21.15
C ASP A 362 18.76 15.94 -21.72
N ALA A 363 18.11 15.26 -22.69
CA ALA A 363 16.90 15.79 -23.31
C ALA A 363 15.76 16.01 -22.29
N GLY A 364 15.62 15.11 -21.31
CA GLY A 364 14.63 15.18 -20.22
C GLY A 364 14.98 16.12 -19.06
N GLY A 365 16.22 16.60 -19.01
CA GLY A 365 16.75 17.37 -17.88
C GLY A 365 16.72 16.56 -16.59
N PHE A 366 17.02 15.26 -16.64
CA PHE A 366 17.15 14.44 -15.44
C PHE A 366 18.44 14.79 -14.71
N ASN A 367 18.42 14.75 -13.38
CA ASN A 367 19.61 14.95 -12.55
C ASN A 367 20.09 13.66 -11.88
N LEU A 368 19.29 12.59 -11.94
CA LEU A 368 19.57 11.31 -11.33
C LEU A 368 19.31 10.16 -12.31
N LEU A 369 20.26 9.23 -12.41
CA LEU A 369 20.07 7.90 -12.97
C LEU A 369 20.03 6.88 -11.83
N ALA A 370 18.96 6.09 -11.72
CA ALA A 370 18.85 5.02 -10.75
C ALA A 370 18.47 3.71 -11.43
N GLY A 371 18.88 2.57 -10.88
CA GLY A 371 18.42 1.26 -11.34
C GLY A 371 19.37 0.14 -10.98
N ASP A 372 18.91 -1.09 -11.22
CA ASP A 372 19.64 -2.31 -10.87
C ASP A 372 21.06 -2.30 -11.47
N ALA A 373 22.04 -2.40 -10.56
CA ALA A 373 23.47 -2.41 -10.83
C ALA A 373 24.09 -3.80 -10.56
N GLY A 374 23.30 -4.81 -10.20
CA GLY A 374 23.74 -6.19 -9.96
C GLY A 374 24.92 -6.36 -8.97
N PRO A 375 24.98 -5.59 -7.87
CA PRO A 375 26.14 -5.60 -6.96
C PRO A 375 26.37 -6.93 -6.23
N GLU A 376 25.34 -7.76 -6.06
CA GLU A 376 25.47 -9.11 -5.49
C GLU A 376 26.34 -10.04 -6.34
N SER A 377 26.47 -9.75 -7.64
CA SER A 377 27.26 -10.54 -8.57
C SER A 377 28.72 -10.05 -8.71
N THR A 378 29.17 -8.97 -8.05
CA THR A 378 30.55 -8.48 -8.28
C THR A 378 31.62 -9.33 -7.63
N ASP A 379 31.37 -9.77 -6.39
CA ASP A 379 32.36 -10.39 -5.51
C ASP A 379 31.87 -11.70 -4.88
N SER A 380 30.71 -12.19 -5.33
CA SER A 380 30.19 -13.49 -4.89
C SER A 380 31.01 -14.64 -5.45
N LEU A 381 31.27 -15.64 -4.61
CA LEU A 381 31.84 -16.92 -5.02
C LEU A 381 30.79 -17.83 -5.68
N HIS A 382 29.50 -17.51 -5.55
CA HIS A 382 28.38 -18.28 -6.08
C HIS A 382 27.96 -17.85 -7.49
N THR A 383 28.55 -16.78 -8.02
CA THR A 383 28.29 -16.29 -9.39
C THR A 383 29.43 -16.66 -10.34
N TYR A 384 29.07 -16.99 -11.58
CA TYR A 384 30.04 -17.33 -12.62
C TYR A 384 31.02 -16.17 -12.89
N TRP A 385 32.28 -16.50 -13.17
CA TRP A 385 33.34 -15.51 -13.39
C TRP A 385 33.00 -14.50 -14.50
N GLU A 386 32.30 -14.96 -15.55
CA GLU A 386 31.84 -14.13 -16.68
C GLU A 386 30.85 -13.05 -16.25
N GLU A 387 29.94 -13.40 -15.34
CA GLU A 387 28.94 -12.47 -14.80
C GLU A 387 29.62 -11.38 -13.97
N ARG A 388 30.60 -11.76 -13.14
CA ARG A 388 31.39 -10.79 -12.35
C ARG A 388 32.12 -9.79 -13.25
N LEU A 389 32.74 -10.28 -14.33
CA LEU A 389 33.41 -9.42 -15.31
C LEU A 389 32.41 -8.54 -16.07
N ALA A 390 31.24 -9.07 -16.42
CA ALA A 390 30.20 -8.31 -17.09
C ALA A 390 29.71 -7.13 -16.22
N VAL A 391 29.47 -7.35 -14.92
CA VAL A 391 29.09 -6.27 -14.00
C VAL A 391 30.17 -5.21 -13.92
N ARG A 392 31.45 -5.61 -13.72
CA ARG A 392 32.58 -4.65 -13.67
C ARG A 392 32.72 -3.84 -14.96
N ARG A 393 32.54 -4.46 -16.13
CA ARG A 393 32.55 -3.76 -17.43
C ARG A 393 31.38 -2.78 -17.55
N VAL A 394 30.17 -3.19 -17.18
CA VAL A 394 28.97 -2.35 -17.20
C VAL A 394 29.13 -1.14 -16.28
N TRP A 395 29.71 -1.31 -15.09
CA TRP A 395 30.01 -0.20 -14.19
C TRP A 395 31.03 0.77 -14.79
N ALA A 396 32.12 0.27 -15.36
CA ALA A 396 33.11 1.11 -16.03
C ALA A 396 32.51 1.88 -17.23
N ASP A 397 31.63 1.24 -18.00
CA ASP A 397 30.93 1.84 -19.12
C ASP A 397 29.94 2.93 -18.69
N ALA A 398 29.24 2.72 -17.57
CA ALA A 398 28.35 3.70 -16.98
C ALA A 398 29.14 4.92 -16.47
N VAL A 399 30.24 4.69 -15.74
CA VAL A 399 31.14 5.76 -15.27
C VAL A 399 31.64 6.60 -16.43
N LYS A 400 32.22 5.96 -17.46
CA LYS A 400 32.78 6.65 -18.64
C LYS A 400 31.77 7.57 -19.32
N ARG A 401 30.49 7.18 -19.37
CA ARG A 401 29.42 7.92 -20.07
C ARG A 401 28.74 8.97 -19.22
N LEU A 402 28.63 8.75 -17.91
CA LEU A 402 27.94 9.69 -17.01
C LEU A 402 28.87 10.76 -16.44
N GLN A 403 30.16 10.45 -16.26
CA GLN A 403 31.14 11.40 -15.74
C GLN A 403 31.24 12.74 -16.51
N PRO A 404 31.11 12.81 -17.86
CA PRO A 404 31.07 14.09 -18.58
C PRO A 404 29.74 14.83 -18.47
N THR A 405 28.72 14.26 -17.81
CA THR A 405 27.39 14.84 -17.64
C THR A 405 27.22 15.43 -16.23
N SER A 406 26.18 16.23 -16.01
CA SER A 406 25.79 16.69 -14.67
C SER A 406 24.89 15.69 -13.92
N VAL A 407 24.69 14.49 -14.46
CA VAL A 407 23.79 13.48 -13.89
C VAL A 407 24.53 12.66 -12.84
N ALA A 408 23.97 12.60 -11.64
CA ALA A 408 24.46 11.71 -10.60
C ALA A 408 23.86 10.31 -10.73
N TRP A 409 24.61 9.30 -10.29
CA TRP A 409 24.23 7.90 -10.35
C TRP A 409 23.85 7.35 -8.97
N ILE A 410 22.79 6.55 -8.95
CA ILE A 410 22.32 5.77 -7.80
C ILE A 410 22.33 4.29 -8.22
N PRO A 411 23.44 3.56 -8.01
CA PRO A 411 23.46 2.11 -8.22
C PRO A 411 22.56 1.41 -7.19
N VAL A 412 21.69 0.53 -7.67
CA VAL A 412 20.66 -0.13 -6.86
C VAL A 412 20.91 -1.64 -6.81
N LEU A 413 20.68 -2.27 -5.66
CA LEU A 413 20.43 -3.70 -5.55
C LEU A 413 18.95 -3.98 -5.78
N ASP A 414 18.60 -4.77 -6.78
CA ASP A 414 17.23 -5.25 -7.01
C ASP A 414 16.99 -6.58 -6.28
N LEU A 415 16.24 -6.53 -5.19
CA LEU A 415 16.03 -7.69 -4.32
C LEU A 415 15.27 -8.82 -5.01
N ASP A 416 14.40 -8.49 -5.98
CA ASP A 416 13.61 -9.46 -6.74
C ASP A 416 14.49 -10.29 -7.68
N LYS A 417 15.54 -9.66 -8.22
CA LYS A 417 16.47 -10.29 -9.15
C LYS A 417 17.69 -10.89 -8.48
N ALA A 418 17.95 -10.51 -7.24
CA ALA A 418 19.08 -11.02 -6.49
C ALA A 418 18.91 -12.51 -6.19
N ARG A 419 19.88 -13.30 -6.64
CA ARG A 419 19.88 -14.76 -6.53
C ARG A 419 20.53 -15.16 -5.21
N HIS A 420 19.73 -15.57 -4.24
CA HIS A 420 20.22 -16.08 -2.96
C HIS A 420 19.66 -17.47 -2.71
N ALA A 421 20.48 -18.37 -2.17
CA ALA A 421 19.99 -19.62 -1.61
C ALA A 421 19.35 -19.31 -0.25
N ALA A 422 18.03 -19.12 -0.22
CA ALA A 422 17.31 -18.96 1.04
C ALA A 422 17.33 -20.30 1.79
N ALA A 423 17.70 -20.26 3.07
CA ALA A 423 17.63 -21.42 3.97
C ALA A 423 16.21 -21.60 4.51
N ASP A 424 15.45 -20.50 4.61
CA ASP A 424 14.08 -20.47 5.09
C ASP A 424 13.17 -19.62 4.18
N SER A 425 11.90 -19.99 4.10
CA SER A 425 10.87 -19.28 3.32
C SER A 425 9.83 -18.69 4.25
N SER A 426 9.32 -17.52 3.89
CA SER A 426 8.29 -16.86 4.69
C SER A 426 7.05 -17.75 4.84
N ARG A 427 6.34 -17.55 5.95
CA ARG A 427 5.09 -18.24 6.27
C ARG A 427 4.03 -17.19 6.55
N GLY A 428 2.85 -17.34 5.96
CA GLY A 428 1.73 -16.45 6.25
C GLY A 428 0.95 -16.89 7.49
N ALA A 429 -0.20 -16.23 7.72
CA ALA A 429 -0.96 -16.35 8.97
C ALA A 429 -1.51 -17.76 9.21
N ARG A 430 -1.76 -18.56 8.16
CA ARG A 430 -2.22 -19.95 8.29
C ARG A 430 -1.07 -20.96 8.19
N GLY A 431 0.16 -20.47 8.20
CA GLY A 431 1.37 -21.29 8.07
C GLY A 431 1.64 -21.79 6.66
N GLU A 432 0.94 -21.24 5.67
CA GLU A 432 1.17 -21.52 4.26
C GLU A 432 2.53 -21.00 3.79
N PRO A 433 3.23 -21.72 2.89
CA PRO A 433 4.50 -21.27 2.35
C PRO A 433 4.30 -20.09 1.39
N LEU A 434 5.14 -19.07 1.53
CA LEU A 434 5.17 -17.93 0.63
C LEU A 434 6.42 -17.98 -0.25
N ALA A 435 6.33 -17.38 -1.44
CA ALA A 435 7.45 -17.33 -2.38
C ALA A 435 8.63 -16.47 -1.88
N ALA A 436 8.35 -15.51 -0.99
CA ALA A 436 9.39 -14.65 -0.43
C ALA A 436 10.32 -15.44 0.53
N PRO A 437 11.63 -15.13 0.54
CA PRO A 437 12.53 -15.66 1.56
C PRO A 437 12.21 -15.02 2.91
N CYS A 438 12.41 -15.77 3.99
CA CYS A 438 12.20 -15.26 5.35
C CYS A 438 13.07 -14.00 5.58
N ALA A 439 12.46 -12.88 5.97
CA ALA A 439 13.16 -11.58 6.01
C ALA A 439 14.31 -11.54 7.02
N LEU A 440 14.27 -12.41 8.03
CA LEU A 440 15.30 -12.53 9.06
C LEU A 440 16.24 -13.73 8.87
N ASP A 441 16.17 -14.42 7.72
CA ASP A 441 17.14 -15.44 7.32
C ASP A 441 18.56 -14.84 7.34
N SER A 442 19.50 -15.53 8.00
CA SER A 442 20.87 -15.03 8.10
C SER A 442 21.56 -14.94 6.74
N MET A 443 21.28 -15.88 5.82
CA MET A 443 21.88 -15.92 4.48
C MET A 443 21.47 -14.72 3.63
N LEU A 444 20.22 -14.25 3.77
CA LEU A 444 19.74 -13.04 3.10
C LEU A 444 20.59 -11.82 3.48
N TRP A 445 20.93 -11.70 4.76
CA TRP A 445 21.67 -10.55 5.28
C TRP A 445 23.18 -10.66 5.07
N THR A 446 23.78 -11.83 5.30
CA THR A 446 25.24 -12.00 5.18
C THR A 446 25.68 -12.09 3.73
N ASP A 447 25.05 -12.95 2.95
CA ASP A 447 25.55 -13.32 1.63
C ASP A 447 24.92 -12.44 0.55
N GLY A 448 23.66 -12.04 0.75
CA GLY A 448 22.96 -11.11 -0.12
C GLY A 448 23.27 -9.65 0.16
N LEU A 449 22.60 -9.09 1.17
CA LEU A 449 22.62 -7.65 1.43
C LEU A 449 24.01 -7.12 1.79
N ALA A 450 24.75 -7.78 2.69
CA ALA A 450 26.06 -7.28 3.12
C ALA A 450 27.11 -7.33 2.01
N THR A 451 27.15 -8.38 1.21
CA THR A 451 28.06 -8.50 0.05
C THR A 451 27.78 -7.41 -0.97
N ALA A 452 26.51 -7.25 -1.35
CA ALA A 452 26.08 -6.23 -2.31
C ALA A 452 26.41 -4.81 -1.82
N TYR A 453 26.06 -4.47 -0.57
CA TYR A 453 26.34 -3.14 -0.02
C TYR A 453 27.83 -2.88 0.19
N ALA A 454 28.64 -3.91 0.43
CA ALA A 454 30.09 -3.76 0.45
C ALA A 454 30.65 -3.39 -0.93
N ALA A 455 30.13 -4.00 -1.99
CA ALA A 455 30.51 -3.67 -3.38
C ALA A 455 30.06 -2.27 -3.79
N LEU A 456 28.80 -1.92 -3.48
CA LEU A 456 28.27 -0.58 -3.71
C LEU A 456 29.05 0.49 -2.93
N GLY A 457 29.43 0.21 -1.68
CA GLY A 457 30.26 1.09 -0.86
C GLY A 457 31.61 1.38 -1.50
N ARG A 458 32.28 0.36 -2.06
CA ARG A 458 33.56 0.51 -2.77
C ARG A 458 33.39 1.38 -4.01
N LEU A 459 32.39 1.08 -4.83
CA LEU A 459 32.05 1.87 -6.01
C LEU A 459 31.79 3.34 -5.65
N ALA A 460 31.02 3.60 -4.60
CA ALA A 460 30.75 4.97 -4.14
C ALA A 460 31.99 5.68 -3.62
N ALA A 461 32.93 4.96 -3.00
CA ALA A 461 34.19 5.52 -2.52
C ALA A 461 35.17 5.84 -3.66
N GLU A 462 35.18 5.03 -4.73
CA GLU A 462 35.97 5.24 -5.95
C GLU A 462 35.39 6.36 -6.82
N GLN A 463 34.07 6.43 -6.96
CA GLN A 463 33.36 7.35 -7.86
C GLN A 463 32.64 8.47 -7.09
N ARG A 464 33.39 9.20 -6.23
CA ARG A 464 32.82 10.14 -5.25
C ARG A 464 31.91 11.23 -5.85
N THR A 465 32.28 11.78 -7.00
CA THR A 465 31.52 12.86 -7.63
C THR A 465 30.31 12.37 -8.42
N LEU A 466 30.35 11.14 -8.92
CA LEU A 466 29.31 10.58 -9.77
C LEU A 466 28.24 9.84 -8.97
N VAL A 467 28.65 8.93 -8.07
CA VAL A 467 27.71 8.19 -7.24
C VAL A 467 27.35 9.08 -6.06
N ILE A 468 26.08 9.40 -5.84
CA ILE A 468 25.68 10.22 -4.67
C ILE A 468 24.87 9.43 -3.65
N ALA A 469 24.21 8.35 -4.08
CA ALA A 469 23.38 7.54 -3.22
C ALA A 469 23.55 6.05 -3.57
N LEU A 470 23.27 5.18 -2.61
CA LEU A 470 23.16 3.73 -2.84
C LEU A 470 21.72 3.29 -2.68
N GLY A 471 21.23 2.43 -3.56
CA GLY A 471 19.83 2.05 -3.60
C GLY A 471 19.52 0.61 -3.22
N LEU A 472 18.31 0.39 -2.72
CA LEU A 472 17.64 -0.91 -2.67
C LEU A 472 16.27 -0.82 -3.36
N ASP A 473 16.01 -1.70 -4.33
CA ASP A 473 14.67 -1.93 -4.87
C ASP A 473 14.07 -3.12 -4.14
N VAL A 474 13.04 -2.87 -3.33
CA VAL A 474 12.28 -3.92 -2.65
C VAL A 474 11.19 -4.49 -3.57
N GLY A 475 10.95 -3.85 -4.73
CA GLY A 475 10.16 -4.40 -5.82
C GLY A 475 8.76 -4.87 -5.40
N GLU A 476 8.34 -5.99 -5.97
CA GLU A 476 7.10 -6.69 -5.62
C GLU A 476 7.30 -7.68 -4.45
N ARG A 477 8.55 -7.99 -4.05
CA ARG A 477 8.85 -8.63 -2.75
C ARG A 477 8.60 -7.66 -1.59
N SER A 478 7.36 -7.23 -1.44
CA SER A 478 6.90 -6.57 -0.23
C SER A 478 6.62 -7.64 0.81
N TYR A 479 7.29 -7.52 1.96
CA TYR A 479 6.76 -8.12 3.16
C TYR A 479 5.48 -7.37 3.54
N SER A 480 4.52 -8.06 4.13
CA SER A 480 3.31 -7.44 4.66
C SER A 480 3.07 -7.86 6.11
N MET A 481 2.16 -7.15 6.77
CA MET A 481 1.57 -7.64 8.00
C MET A 481 0.78 -8.92 7.69
N GLY A 482 0.68 -9.85 8.65
CA GLY A 482 0.15 -11.20 8.41
C GLY A 482 1.16 -12.16 7.77
N GLN A 483 2.38 -11.69 7.49
CA GLN A 483 3.50 -12.53 7.06
C GLN A 483 4.50 -12.71 8.20
N GLU A 484 5.39 -13.68 8.01
CA GLU A 484 6.69 -13.83 8.69
C GLU A 484 6.65 -14.63 9.98
N PHE A 485 5.95 -15.76 9.90
CA PHE A 485 5.96 -16.83 10.91
C PHE A 485 6.95 -17.96 10.61
N CYS A 486 7.93 -17.71 9.74
CA CYS A 486 9.07 -18.60 9.48
C CYS A 486 9.92 -18.79 10.74
N ASP A 487 10.76 -19.82 10.80
CA ASP A 487 11.50 -20.16 12.02
C ASP A 487 12.49 -19.07 12.43
N ALA A 488 13.18 -18.45 11.46
CA ALA A 488 14.13 -17.39 11.75
C ALA A 488 13.45 -16.15 12.36
N ALA A 489 12.27 -15.76 11.85
CA ALA A 489 11.51 -14.64 12.39
C ALA A 489 10.83 -14.98 13.73
N TRP A 490 10.24 -16.18 13.84
CA TRP A 490 9.58 -16.66 15.05
C TRP A 490 10.49 -16.63 16.27
N ARG A 491 11.69 -17.23 16.15
CA ARG A 491 12.67 -17.27 17.25
C ARG A 491 13.10 -15.88 17.69
N ARG A 492 13.32 -14.95 16.75
CA ARG A 492 13.70 -13.56 17.06
C ARG A 492 12.58 -12.82 17.78
N GLY A 493 11.35 -12.98 17.32
CA GLY A 493 10.19 -12.40 17.98
C GLY A 493 9.98 -12.95 19.40
N LEU A 494 10.09 -14.27 19.61
CA LEU A 494 9.90 -14.87 20.95
C LEU A 494 10.92 -14.36 21.97
N ILE A 495 12.18 -14.17 21.58
CA ILE A 495 13.22 -13.60 22.46
C ILE A 495 12.80 -12.20 22.92
N ALA A 496 12.34 -11.35 22.01
CA ALA A 496 11.94 -9.98 22.31
C ALA A 496 10.63 -9.89 23.12
N LEU A 497 9.76 -10.89 23.02
CA LEU A 497 8.59 -11.03 23.89
C LEU A 497 8.96 -11.45 25.33
N THR A 498 10.25 -11.63 25.65
CA THR A 498 10.77 -12.11 26.94
C THR A 498 10.24 -13.47 27.37
N LEU A 499 9.70 -14.24 26.41
CA LEU A 499 9.17 -15.58 26.63
C LEU A 499 10.36 -16.55 26.66
N THR A 500 10.98 -16.68 27.83
CA THR A 500 12.11 -17.58 28.08
C THR A 500 11.70 -18.76 28.96
N GLY A 501 12.52 -19.80 29.04
CA GLY A 501 12.25 -20.97 29.88
C GLY A 501 11.20 -21.93 29.28
N ALA A 502 10.34 -22.51 30.13
CA ALA A 502 9.36 -23.52 29.71
C ALA A 502 8.26 -22.96 28.81
N ALA A 503 7.77 -21.74 29.09
CA ALA A 503 6.76 -21.07 28.27
C ALA A 503 7.28 -20.75 26.86
N GLY A 504 8.52 -20.27 26.74
CA GLY A 504 9.18 -20.06 25.46
C GLY A 504 9.39 -21.36 24.66
N ARG A 505 9.80 -22.45 25.33
CA ARG A 505 10.00 -23.77 24.69
C ARG A 505 8.71 -24.35 24.11
N HIS A 506 7.59 -24.20 24.81
CA HIS A 506 6.28 -24.60 24.28
C HIS A 506 5.92 -23.82 23.00
N LEU A 507 6.13 -22.50 23.01
CA LEU A 507 5.83 -21.65 21.85
C LEU A 507 6.76 -21.89 20.66
N ASP A 508 8.04 -22.23 20.90
CA ASP A 508 8.99 -22.56 19.83
C ASP A 508 8.58 -23.82 19.06
N SER A 509 7.93 -24.78 19.74
CA SER A 509 7.41 -26.02 19.13
C SER A 509 6.09 -25.87 18.38
N LEU A 510 5.49 -24.67 18.35
CA LEU A 510 4.21 -24.47 17.68
C LEU A 510 4.33 -24.73 16.15
N PRO A 511 3.41 -25.54 15.58
CA PRO A 511 3.25 -25.62 14.14
C PRO A 511 3.00 -24.24 13.52
N TYR A 512 3.44 -24.03 12.28
CA TYR A 512 3.34 -22.73 11.61
C TYR A 512 1.92 -22.14 11.66
N ALA A 513 0.90 -22.97 11.37
CA ALA A 513 -0.51 -22.58 11.39
C ALA A 513 -1.03 -22.10 12.75
N ALA A 514 -0.37 -22.48 13.85
CA ALA A 514 -0.77 -22.09 15.20
C ALA A 514 -0.07 -20.79 15.68
N ARG A 515 0.99 -20.33 15.00
CA ARG A 515 1.81 -19.20 15.47
C ARG A 515 1.04 -17.88 15.47
N TYR A 516 0.42 -17.51 14.34
CA TYR A 516 -0.34 -16.27 14.24
C TYR A 516 -1.57 -16.24 15.16
N PRO A 517 -2.48 -17.24 15.15
CA PRO A 517 -3.64 -17.23 16.05
C PRO A 517 -3.24 -17.16 17.53
N THR A 518 -2.18 -17.89 17.93
CA THR A 518 -1.69 -17.84 19.32
C THR A 518 -1.26 -16.43 19.72
N LEU A 519 -0.52 -15.71 18.87
CA LEU A 519 -0.12 -14.34 19.17
C LEU A 519 -1.29 -13.36 19.08
N ARG A 520 -2.21 -13.55 18.12
CA ARG A 520 -3.42 -12.72 17.93
C ARG A 520 -4.30 -12.77 19.17
N ASP A 521 -4.64 -13.98 19.60
CA ASP A 521 -5.60 -14.22 20.69
C ASP A 521 -4.99 -13.89 22.06
N ALA A 522 -3.66 -13.94 22.19
CA ALA A 522 -2.94 -13.46 23.36
C ALA A 522 -2.69 -11.93 23.36
N GLY A 523 -3.02 -11.22 22.27
CA GLY A 523 -2.73 -9.79 22.11
C GLY A 523 -1.24 -9.45 22.01
N LEU A 524 -0.40 -10.38 21.56
CA LEU A 524 1.05 -10.26 21.49
C LEU A 524 1.58 -9.80 20.12
N LEU A 525 0.74 -9.82 19.08
CA LEU A 525 1.11 -9.35 17.73
C LEU A 525 1.74 -7.94 17.68
N PRO A 526 1.26 -6.91 18.43
CA PRO A 526 1.89 -5.58 18.38
C PRO A 526 3.36 -5.62 18.81
N ARG A 527 3.66 -6.36 19.89
CA ARG A 527 5.02 -6.50 20.41
C ARG A 527 5.88 -7.37 19.49
N TYR A 528 5.30 -8.42 18.92
CA TYR A 528 5.98 -9.31 17.97
C TYR A 528 6.44 -8.54 16.73
N TYR A 529 5.53 -7.86 16.02
CA TYR A 529 5.89 -7.09 14.83
C TYR A 529 6.86 -5.95 15.13
N ARG A 530 6.72 -5.33 16.32
CA ARG A 530 7.68 -4.30 16.74
C ARG A 530 9.10 -4.85 16.91
N ALA A 531 9.22 -6.05 17.49
CA ALA A 531 10.51 -6.72 17.62
C ALA A 531 11.13 -7.07 16.26
N LEU A 532 10.32 -7.53 15.30
CA LEU A 532 10.80 -7.80 13.94
C LEU A 532 11.30 -6.53 13.25
N GLU A 533 10.56 -5.41 13.37
CA GLU A 533 10.96 -4.10 12.85
C GLU A 533 12.29 -3.63 13.46
N ASP A 534 12.45 -3.75 14.78
CA ASP A 534 13.65 -3.33 15.49
C ASP A 534 14.87 -4.22 15.14
N GLU A 535 14.68 -5.52 14.91
CA GLU A 535 15.74 -6.43 14.43
C GLU A 535 16.19 -6.08 13.00
N VAL A 536 15.26 -5.77 12.09
CA VAL A 536 15.61 -5.31 10.74
C VAL A 536 16.36 -3.98 10.81
N ALA A 537 15.89 -3.04 11.63
CA ALA A 537 16.56 -1.76 11.81
C ALA A 537 17.98 -1.92 12.34
N ALA A 538 18.22 -2.85 13.28
CA ALA A 538 19.55 -3.15 13.79
C ALA A 538 20.46 -3.71 12.70
N ARG A 539 19.99 -4.66 11.88
CA ARG A 539 20.79 -5.21 10.78
C ARG A 539 21.07 -4.18 9.68
N ALA A 540 20.07 -3.39 9.31
CA ALA A 540 20.21 -2.30 8.36
C ALA A 540 21.19 -1.22 8.83
N THR A 541 21.19 -0.89 10.13
CA THR A 541 22.18 0.01 10.77
C THR A 541 23.60 -0.49 10.54
N VAL A 542 23.85 -1.79 10.74
CA VAL A 542 25.18 -2.39 10.51
C VAL A 542 25.61 -2.25 9.04
N LEU A 543 24.69 -2.44 8.08
CA LEU A 543 24.98 -2.25 6.66
C LEU A 543 25.30 -0.80 6.34
N ARG A 544 24.46 0.14 6.81
CA ARG A 544 24.65 1.58 6.66
C ARG A 544 26.02 2.01 7.19
N ASP A 545 26.37 1.62 8.41
CA ASP A 545 27.60 2.03 9.06
C ASP A 545 28.84 1.48 8.35
N ARG A 546 28.77 0.28 7.77
CA ARG A 546 29.85 -0.28 6.93
C ARG A 546 30.08 0.56 5.68
N VAL A 547 29.02 1.01 5.02
CA VAL A 547 29.12 1.93 3.87
C VAL A 547 29.69 3.28 4.32
N LEU A 548 29.16 3.85 5.40
CA LEU A 548 29.56 5.18 5.88
C LEU A 548 31.02 5.24 6.34
N LYS A 549 31.60 4.11 6.77
CA LYS A 549 33.04 3.97 7.02
C LYS A 549 33.89 4.17 5.76
N GLN A 550 33.40 3.73 4.61
CA GLN A 550 34.08 3.91 3.32
C GLN A 550 33.83 5.30 2.74
N ARG A 551 32.60 5.81 2.91
CA ARG A 551 32.18 7.13 2.43
C ARG A 551 31.08 7.76 3.27
N ARG A 552 31.40 8.89 3.93
CA ARG A 552 30.50 9.56 4.89
C ARG A 552 29.39 10.41 4.27
N ASP A 553 29.56 10.91 3.06
CA ASP A 553 28.67 11.89 2.39
C ASP A 553 27.63 11.25 1.47
N VAL A 554 27.55 9.92 1.41
CA VAL A 554 26.58 9.20 0.56
C VAL A 554 25.16 9.25 1.14
N TYR A 555 24.15 9.24 0.27
CA TYR A 555 22.74 9.11 0.59
C TYR A 555 22.27 7.65 0.42
N PHE A 556 21.07 7.35 0.89
CA PHE A 556 20.44 6.04 0.68
C PHE A 556 19.10 6.21 -0.02
N ALA A 557 18.83 5.35 -1.00
CA ALA A 557 17.63 5.38 -1.82
C ALA A 557 16.85 4.07 -1.75
N PHE A 558 15.53 4.15 -1.79
CA PHE A 558 14.64 3.00 -1.75
C PHE A 558 13.58 3.14 -2.84
N ARG A 559 13.44 2.12 -3.68
CA ARG A 559 12.25 1.98 -4.53
C ARG A 559 11.32 0.97 -3.89
N LEU A 560 10.07 1.40 -3.67
CA LEU A 560 9.02 0.61 -3.02
C LEU A 560 7.77 0.59 -3.91
N ALA A 561 7.10 -0.56 -3.99
CA ALA A 561 5.83 -0.67 -4.74
C ALA A 561 4.67 0.11 -4.09
N GLN A 562 4.77 0.38 -2.79
CA GLN A 562 3.80 1.08 -1.96
C GLN A 562 4.54 1.93 -0.91
N PRO A 563 3.87 2.85 -0.18
CA PRO A 563 4.53 3.56 0.90
C PRO A 563 4.97 2.57 1.98
N PRO A 564 5.99 2.92 2.79
CA PRO A 564 6.47 2.05 3.85
C PRO A 564 5.37 1.85 4.90
N ALA A 565 4.83 0.63 4.97
CA ALA A 565 3.69 0.31 5.82
C ALA A 565 3.84 -1.04 6.55
N ASP A 566 4.77 -1.86 6.10
CA ASP A 566 5.14 -3.11 6.71
C ASP A 566 6.37 -2.94 7.63
N TRP A 567 6.49 -3.88 8.56
CA TRP A 567 7.55 -3.89 9.58
C TRP A 567 8.96 -4.00 8.96
N PHE A 568 9.12 -4.62 7.78
CA PHE A 568 10.42 -4.77 7.14
C PHE A 568 10.85 -3.48 6.46
N SER A 569 9.99 -2.87 5.63
CA SER A 569 10.27 -1.59 4.98
C SER A 569 10.49 -0.48 6.00
N LEU A 570 9.66 -0.41 7.05
CA LEU A 570 9.85 0.56 8.14
C LEU A 570 11.16 0.30 8.91
N GLY A 571 11.48 -0.95 9.20
CA GLY A 571 12.75 -1.34 9.82
C GLY A 571 13.95 -0.94 8.97
N LEU A 572 13.92 -1.21 7.66
CA LEU A 572 14.96 -0.82 6.72
C LEU A 572 15.17 0.70 6.70
N LEU A 573 14.09 1.47 6.53
CA LEU A 573 14.18 2.93 6.52
C LEU A 573 14.70 3.47 7.86
N ARG A 574 14.28 2.90 8.99
CA ARG A 574 14.81 3.30 10.31
C ARG A 574 16.29 3.00 10.47
N GLY A 575 16.76 1.83 10.01
CA GLY A 575 18.17 1.46 10.11
C GLY A 575 19.09 2.25 9.17
N PHE A 576 18.61 2.62 7.98
CA PHE A 576 19.35 3.46 7.04
C PHE A 576 19.20 4.96 7.31
N GLY A 577 18.21 5.36 8.10
CA GLY A 577 17.91 6.76 8.42
C GLY A 577 19.10 7.50 9.01
N LEU A 578 19.22 8.77 8.64
CA LEU A 578 20.23 9.69 9.12
C LEU A 578 19.55 11.01 9.55
N PRO A 579 20.03 11.67 10.62
CA PRO A 579 19.40 12.90 11.10
C PRO A 579 19.73 14.12 10.22
N ASP A 580 20.89 14.12 9.58
CA ASP A 580 21.44 15.26 8.82
C ASP A 580 21.02 15.27 7.35
N ARG A 581 20.48 14.17 6.82
CA ARG A 581 20.11 14.05 5.41
C ARG A 581 18.93 13.11 5.19
N PRO A 582 18.12 13.36 4.14
CA PRO A 582 16.96 12.52 3.87
C PRO A 582 17.32 11.19 3.21
N LEU A 583 16.47 10.19 3.46
CA LEU A 583 16.34 9.01 2.61
C LEU A 583 15.58 9.39 1.33
N LEU A 584 16.03 8.90 0.19
CA LEU A 584 15.36 9.13 -1.10
C LEU A 584 14.39 7.97 -1.34
N VAL A 585 13.08 8.22 -1.34
CA VAL A 585 12.06 7.17 -1.47
C VAL A 585 11.29 7.37 -2.77
N LEU A 586 11.23 6.33 -3.60
CA LEU A 586 10.57 6.32 -4.89
C LEU A 586 9.38 5.37 -4.84
N THR A 587 8.16 5.90 -5.00
CA THR A 587 6.91 5.10 -4.99
C THR A 587 5.97 5.55 -6.11
N PRO A 588 4.91 4.78 -6.44
CA PRO A 588 3.86 5.21 -7.36
C PRO A 588 2.76 6.05 -6.70
N GLU A 589 2.88 6.40 -5.41
CA GLU A 589 1.77 6.93 -4.63
C GLU A 589 1.60 8.43 -4.73
N LEU A 590 0.34 8.85 -4.77
CA LEU A 590 -0.09 10.25 -4.82
C LEU A 590 -0.40 10.74 -3.40
N GLN A 591 -0.25 12.05 -3.17
CA GLN A 591 -0.63 12.71 -1.90
C GLN A 591 0.03 12.10 -0.65
N THR A 592 1.33 11.81 -0.74
CA THR A 592 2.12 11.21 0.35
C THR A 592 2.67 12.24 1.34
N ARG A 593 2.36 13.54 1.17
CA ARG A 593 2.96 14.62 1.96
C ARG A 593 2.68 14.48 3.46
N ASP A 594 1.41 14.26 3.80
CA ASP A 594 0.95 14.11 5.18
C ASP A 594 1.45 12.80 5.80
N LEU A 595 1.49 11.73 5.00
CA LEU A 595 2.05 10.44 5.39
C LEU A 595 3.54 10.59 5.78
N PHE A 596 4.34 11.24 4.94
CA PHE A 596 5.76 11.45 5.27
C PHE A 596 5.96 12.50 6.36
N ALA A 597 5.06 13.47 6.54
CA ALA A 597 5.09 14.37 7.70
C ALA A 597 4.89 13.59 9.01
N PHE A 598 3.96 12.64 9.02
CA PHE A 598 3.72 11.72 10.14
C PHE A 598 4.95 10.84 10.45
N HIS A 599 5.63 10.31 9.43
CA HIS A 599 6.87 9.55 9.63
C HIS A 599 8.05 10.43 10.09
N ARG A 600 8.15 11.67 9.61
CA ARG A 600 9.15 12.65 10.09
C ARG A 600 8.98 12.97 11.56
N GLY A 601 7.74 13.08 12.05
CA GLY A 601 7.44 13.21 13.48
C GLY A 601 7.94 12.04 14.35
N ARG A 602 8.29 10.90 13.72
CA ARG A 602 8.90 9.73 14.36
C ARG A 602 10.38 9.54 14.04
N GLY A 603 11.04 10.57 13.52
CA GLY A 603 12.47 10.56 13.23
C GLY A 603 12.86 9.97 11.87
N LEU A 604 11.91 9.72 10.97
CA LEU A 604 12.19 9.26 9.60
C LEU A 604 12.19 10.44 8.62
N ASN A 605 13.37 10.98 8.32
CA ASN A 605 13.52 12.06 7.35
C ASN A 605 13.53 11.52 5.91
N VAL A 606 12.43 11.71 5.19
CA VAL A 606 12.20 11.14 3.84
C VAL A 606 11.91 12.23 2.81
N ALA A 607 12.64 12.18 1.68
CA ALA A 607 12.37 12.90 0.45
C ALA A 607 11.71 11.96 -0.57
N HIS A 608 10.55 12.33 -1.09
CA HIS A 608 9.74 11.44 -1.92
C HIS A 608 9.79 11.82 -3.41
N ALA A 609 9.93 10.84 -4.30
CA ALA A 609 9.66 10.98 -5.72
C ALA A 609 8.53 10.05 -6.17
N VAL A 610 7.57 10.64 -6.88
CA VAL A 610 6.41 9.94 -7.44
C VAL A 610 6.68 9.39 -8.84
N SER A 611 6.11 8.23 -9.16
CA SER A 611 6.18 7.64 -10.50
C SER A 611 5.39 8.48 -11.51
N LEU A 612 6.01 8.81 -12.64
CA LEU A 612 5.32 9.35 -13.81
C LEU A 612 5.37 8.34 -14.96
N VAL A 613 4.22 8.11 -15.58
CA VAL A 613 4.09 7.32 -16.80
C VAL A 613 4.06 8.29 -17.98
N PRO A 614 5.15 8.51 -18.72
CA PRO A 614 5.19 9.68 -19.60
C PRO A 614 4.22 9.65 -20.78
N GLN A 615 3.82 8.44 -21.22
CA GLN A 615 2.79 8.26 -22.24
C GLN A 615 1.42 8.80 -21.79
N SER A 616 1.23 8.97 -20.49
CA SER A 616 0.03 9.58 -19.91
C SER A 616 0.02 11.10 -20.05
N LEU A 617 1.19 11.75 -20.12
CA LEU A 617 1.35 13.18 -19.89
C LEU A 617 0.85 14.03 -21.06
N ARG A 618 0.00 15.03 -20.76
CA ARG A 618 -0.49 16.01 -21.72
C ARG A 618 -0.10 17.42 -21.33
N SER A 619 0.17 18.26 -22.32
CA SER A 619 0.65 19.63 -22.06
C SER A 619 -0.37 20.55 -21.38
N ARG A 620 -1.67 20.27 -21.50
CA ARG A 620 -2.71 21.09 -20.87
C ARG A 620 -2.85 20.85 -19.36
N ASP A 621 -2.36 19.72 -18.86
CA ASP A 621 -2.56 19.26 -17.50
C ASP A 621 -1.31 19.50 -16.60
N TRP A 622 -0.37 20.34 -17.09
CA TRP A 622 0.93 20.54 -16.44
C TRP A 622 0.87 21.18 -15.06
N SER A 623 -0.11 22.03 -14.78
CA SER A 623 -0.28 22.65 -13.46
C SER A 623 -0.54 21.59 -12.39
N GLY A 624 -1.48 20.68 -12.64
CA GLY A 624 -1.78 19.56 -11.75
C GLY A 624 -0.59 18.62 -11.57
N VAL A 625 0.12 18.28 -12.65
CA VAL A 625 1.32 17.44 -12.56
C VAL A 625 2.44 18.12 -11.76
N ARG A 626 2.64 19.45 -11.91
CA ARG A 626 3.61 20.19 -11.10
C ARG A 626 3.24 20.18 -9.61
N GLN A 627 1.96 20.32 -9.29
CA GLN A 627 1.48 20.22 -7.91
C GLN A 627 1.75 18.83 -7.32
N VAL A 628 1.49 17.75 -8.06
CA VAL A 628 1.82 16.37 -7.63
C VAL A 628 3.31 16.19 -7.38
N VAL A 629 4.14 16.63 -8.32
CA VAL A 629 5.57 16.32 -8.35
C VAL A 629 6.40 17.18 -7.38
N PHE A 630 6.03 18.46 -7.19
CA PHE A 630 6.82 19.41 -6.39
C PHE A 630 6.06 20.00 -5.18
N GLY A 631 4.73 19.89 -5.16
CA GLY A 631 3.89 20.28 -4.02
C GLY A 631 3.68 19.11 -3.05
N GLU A 632 3.15 18.00 -3.56
CA GLU A 632 2.88 16.78 -2.79
C GLU A 632 4.11 15.87 -2.64
N SER A 633 5.11 16.05 -3.50
CA SER A 633 6.35 15.27 -3.53
C SER A 633 7.58 16.19 -3.65
N ASP A 634 8.77 15.63 -3.50
CA ASP A 634 10.05 16.34 -3.65
C ASP A 634 10.70 16.08 -5.03
N GLY A 635 9.97 15.46 -5.95
CA GLY A 635 10.40 15.13 -7.30
C GLY A 635 9.60 14.01 -7.95
N PHE A 636 10.15 13.46 -9.03
CA PHE A 636 9.54 12.38 -9.79
C PHE A 636 10.57 11.38 -10.31
N TRP A 637 10.08 10.19 -10.69
CA TRP A 637 10.85 9.20 -11.41
C TRP A 637 10.12 8.64 -12.63
N VAL A 638 10.88 8.20 -13.63
CA VAL A 638 10.37 7.66 -14.89
C VAL A 638 11.08 6.35 -15.24
N PRO A 639 10.38 5.23 -15.48
CA PRO A 639 10.99 4.00 -15.97
C PRO A 639 11.45 4.14 -17.43
N ALA A 640 12.70 3.79 -17.73
CA ALA A 640 13.32 3.98 -19.04
C ALA A 640 12.98 2.89 -20.08
N GLY A 641 12.48 1.72 -19.68
CA GLY A 641 12.25 0.67 -20.67
C GLY A 641 11.85 -0.74 -20.26
N ASP A 642 11.02 -0.94 -19.22
CA ASP A 642 10.28 -2.20 -19.01
C ASP A 642 8.76 -1.98 -18.87
N ALA A 643 8.27 -0.75 -19.10
CA ALA A 643 6.84 -0.53 -19.24
C ALA A 643 6.38 -1.24 -20.51
N THR A 644 5.80 -2.42 -20.36
CA THR A 644 4.82 -2.94 -21.30
C THR A 644 3.98 -1.76 -21.78
N PRO A 645 3.82 -1.54 -23.09
CA PRO A 645 2.87 -0.55 -23.56
C PRO A 645 1.55 -0.87 -22.87
N ALA A 646 0.97 0.10 -22.16
CA ALA A 646 -0.43 0.02 -21.80
C ALA A 646 -1.16 -0.35 -23.10
N ALA A 647 -1.96 -1.42 -23.07
CA ALA A 647 -2.50 -2.06 -24.25
C ALA A 647 -2.92 -1.03 -25.32
N GLY A 648 -2.12 -0.90 -26.40
CA GLY A 648 -2.39 0.02 -27.52
C GLY A 648 -1.63 1.36 -27.56
N GLY A 649 -0.74 1.69 -26.62
CA GLY A 649 0.04 2.94 -26.64
C GLY A 649 1.28 2.91 -27.55
N LYS A 650 1.42 3.87 -28.48
CA LYS A 650 2.68 4.07 -29.23
C LYS A 650 3.75 4.66 -28.29
N ARG A 651 4.94 4.03 -28.24
CA ARG A 651 6.10 4.57 -27.52
C ARG A 651 6.45 5.94 -28.10
N LEU A 652 6.46 6.98 -27.27
CA LEU A 652 6.95 8.29 -27.68
C LEU A 652 8.44 8.18 -28.02
N PRO A 653 8.91 8.78 -29.14
CA PRO A 653 10.34 8.91 -29.41
C PRO A 653 11.05 9.58 -28.22
N ALA A 654 12.24 9.11 -27.87
CA ALA A 654 13.00 9.57 -26.70
C ALA A 654 13.16 11.10 -26.66
N ASP A 655 13.39 11.74 -27.81
CA ASP A 655 13.55 13.20 -27.90
C ASP A 655 12.25 13.96 -27.61
N SER A 656 11.11 13.42 -28.03
CA SER A 656 9.80 14.03 -27.77
C SER A 656 9.41 13.87 -26.30
N LEU A 657 9.73 12.72 -25.72
CA LEU A 657 9.61 12.47 -24.29
C LEU A 657 10.51 13.40 -23.47
N GLY A 658 11.79 13.52 -23.84
CA GLY A 658 12.74 14.40 -23.16
C GLY A 658 12.26 15.86 -23.15
N ARG A 659 11.91 16.40 -24.32
CA ARG A 659 11.35 17.76 -24.42
C ARG A 659 10.09 17.97 -23.59
N LEU A 660 9.24 16.95 -23.48
CA LEU A 660 8.03 16.99 -22.68
C LEU A 660 8.40 17.08 -21.18
N LEU A 661 9.26 16.19 -20.68
CA LEU A 661 9.68 16.18 -19.28
C LEU A 661 10.51 17.40 -18.88
N ARG A 662 11.30 17.96 -19.79
CA ARG A 662 12.09 19.17 -19.52
C ARG A 662 11.23 20.38 -19.14
N ARG A 663 9.97 20.44 -19.57
CA ARG A 663 9.01 21.50 -19.23
C ARG A 663 8.50 21.43 -17.78
N LEU A 664 8.61 20.27 -17.13
CA LEU A 664 8.44 20.17 -15.69
C LEU A 664 9.66 20.83 -15.04
N GLN A 665 9.50 22.05 -14.56
CA GLN A 665 10.48 22.74 -13.74
C GLN A 665 9.77 23.16 -12.46
N ARG A 666 10.54 23.17 -11.37
CA ARG A 666 10.06 23.53 -10.05
C ARG A 666 9.68 25.00 -9.98
#